data_AF-A0A8H7M613-F1
#
_entry.id   AF-A0A8H7M613-F1
#
_cell.length_a   1.000
_cell.length_b   1.000
_cell.length_c   1.000
_cell.angle_alpha   90.00
_cell.angle_beta   90.00
_cell.angle_gamma   90.00
#
_symmetry.space_group_name_H-M   'P 1'
#
loop_
_entity.id
_entity.type
_entity.pdbx_description
1 polymer ?
#
loop_
_entity_poly.entity_id
_entity_poly.type
_entity_poly.pdbx_seq_one_letter_code
_entity_poly.pdbx_strand_id
1 'polypeptide(L)'
;MVRIALATALVASAAAAPNGDALKRADSSAAIVPGSLPQRTRRLLLVLSYPLHQQRPAQLLSIPLPPITPVPTGVLPDDYFVKGNTPRTWSQALALAAKFVAPMSIEEKTALTTGVGFGSSRCLGSTPLLHGIEPHSCARGGFGEEFRGKGVNVALGPAMNLARVAAGGRNWEGFGADPYLSGEAAYETILGIQSTGVQACAKHYINNEQEIKRDASSSDVDDRAQHELYAHPFLRSVAAGVASFMCSYNQINGTYSCENDKVLNGILKTEYGFPGYVMSDWWATHSTESANRGLDMEMPGGLGWGIPASSAWLGGNLTQWVKDGRIPEARLTDMATRIIAGWYLTGQEKGYPAVNFNTPTIDSGPLNLHVDVQGDHYKGIREMGAASTILLKNTKGTLPLKNRCLWQSLAPTQHHLFAAQWVYRPGRRRWTLAMAWGSGTTEFPYLISPLEAIQARAKQDHTSVSWHTLDWDTAGAKTRAKDKDVAIVFINSDSGEGYLTVDGNRGDRNNLTAWNNGDNLVREVASANSNTVVVVHSVGPIIMEPWIDNPNVTAVLWAGLPGQESGNALVDVLYGAVNPSAKLPYTIAKQRSDYGTEVVYDESNGIPHIPYSEGLFIDYRHFDKNNITPRFPFGFGLSYTTFSYANLRVSRSTKASTGSEVSGWEAGKVAPKVKGASLAPWLHAPYYDVSFDIKNTGQVVGHEVAQLYIQAPASANSPPNQLRGFARVALKPGQTQRVNLTLSRYDLSAWDVARQGWAKIDGQVGVTVGASSRDFRLKGIFA
;
A
#
# COMPACT_ATOMS: atom_id res chain seq x y z
N MET A 1 1.71 16.27 -11.90
CA MET A 1 2.41 14.97 -12.02
C MET A 1 3.67 15.04 -11.20
N VAL A 2 3.79 14.17 -10.20
CA VAL A 2 4.76 14.30 -9.10
C VAL A 2 6.08 13.64 -9.47
N ARG A 3 7.12 14.43 -9.76
CA ARG A 3 8.50 13.92 -9.84
C ARG A 3 9.17 14.01 -8.47
N ILE A 4 8.81 13.09 -7.57
CA ILE A 4 9.54 12.84 -6.31
C ILE A 4 9.85 11.33 -6.23
N ALA A 5 10.53 10.86 -7.27
CA ALA A 5 11.17 9.53 -7.37
C ALA A 5 12.56 9.62 -8.03
N LEU A 6 13.10 10.84 -8.18
CA LEU A 6 14.43 11.13 -8.73
C LEU A 6 15.11 12.22 -7.90
N ALA A 7 15.68 11.83 -6.75
CA ALA A 7 16.52 12.69 -5.91
C ALA A 7 17.80 11.98 -5.39
N THR A 8 17.87 10.65 -5.47
CA THR A 8 18.97 9.81 -4.96
C THR A 8 19.99 9.37 -6.02
N ALA A 9 19.80 9.73 -7.30
CA ALA A 9 20.60 9.21 -8.42
C ALA A 9 21.58 10.23 -9.06
N LEU A 10 21.89 11.35 -8.39
CA LEU A 10 22.70 12.43 -9.01
C LEU A 10 23.64 13.22 -8.08
N VAL A 11 24.08 12.61 -6.97
CA VAL A 11 25.25 13.07 -6.18
C VAL A 11 26.15 11.87 -5.80
N ALA A 12 26.55 11.07 -6.80
CA ALA A 12 27.32 9.84 -6.59
C ALA A 12 28.28 9.51 -7.76
N SER A 13 28.98 10.52 -8.31
CA SER A 13 29.83 10.36 -9.51
C SER A 13 31.13 11.18 -9.50
N ALA A 14 31.73 11.39 -8.32
CA ALA A 14 32.99 12.15 -8.20
C ALA A 14 33.91 11.78 -7.01
N ALA A 15 34.02 10.50 -6.61
CA ALA A 15 35.07 10.05 -5.65
C ALA A 15 35.26 8.52 -5.62
N ALA A 16 35.95 7.93 -6.61
CA ALA A 16 36.44 6.55 -6.52
C ALA A 16 37.60 6.29 -7.50
N ALA A 17 38.84 6.50 -7.05
CA ALA A 17 40.05 5.93 -7.64
C ALA A 17 40.94 5.45 -6.47
N PRO A 18 41.54 4.24 -6.54
CA PRO A 18 42.16 3.62 -5.37
C PRO A 18 43.57 4.15 -5.10
N ASN A 19 43.90 4.36 -3.82
CA ASN A 19 45.28 4.55 -3.39
C ASN A 19 45.96 3.20 -3.14
N GLY A 20 47.18 3.05 -3.67
CA GLY A 20 48.12 2.00 -3.32
C GLY A 20 49.51 2.59 -3.09
N ASP A 21 50.03 2.40 -1.88
CA ASP A 21 51.43 2.47 -1.45
C ASP A 21 52.37 3.64 -1.83
N ALA A 22 52.64 4.43 -0.78
CA ALA A 22 53.98 4.63 -0.20
C ALA A 22 54.88 5.84 -0.60
N LEU A 23 55.75 6.15 0.39
CA LEU A 23 57.01 6.92 0.38
C LEU A 23 57.02 8.47 0.42
N LYS A 24 57.35 8.93 1.64
CA LYS A 24 58.36 9.98 1.99
C LYS A 24 57.99 11.47 1.97
N ARG A 25 58.69 12.17 2.87
CA ARG A 25 58.62 13.60 3.23
C ARG A 25 59.14 14.51 2.11
N ALA A 26 58.56 15.70 2.00
CA ALA A 26 59.30 16.96 1.81
C ALA A 26 58.44 18.14 2.29
N ASP A 27 59.08 19.17 2.86
CA ASP A 27 58.46 20.48 3.10
C ASP A 27 58.50 21.33 1.82
N SER A 28 57.60 22.32 1.73
CA SER A 28 57.92 23.75 1.54
C SER A 28 56.85 24.55 0.78
N SER A 29 56.92 25.88 0.95
CA SER A 29 55.98 26.88 0.44
C SER A 29 56.30 27.36 -0.98
N ALA A 30 55.26 27.57 -1.80
CA ALA A 30 55.24 28.55 -2.89
C ALA A 30 53.80 28.94 -3.25
N ALA A 31 53.61 30.04 -4.00
CA ALA A 31 52.29 30.53 -4.39
C ALA A 31 52.29 31.24 -5.77
N ILE A 32 51.07 31.59 -6.22
CA ILE A 32 50.70 32.56 -7.28
C ILE A 32 50.79 32.11 -8.76
N VAL A 33 49.78 32.58 -9.53
CA VAL A 33 49.63 32.72 -11.00
C VAL A 33 48.96 31.54 -11.78
N PRO A 34 47.84 31.77 -12.49
CA PRO A 34 47.09 30.73 -13.22
C PRO A 34 47.27 30.77 -14.77
N GLY A 35 46.94 29.67 -15.46
CA GLY A 35 46.86 29.63 -16.94
C GLY A 35 46.17 28.39 -17.52
N SER A 36 45.39 28.59 -18.58
CA SER A 36 44.81 27.60 -19.52
C SER A 36 43.98 26.40 -18.98
N LEU A 37 42.67 26.44 -19.21
CA LEU A 37 41.77 25.26 -19.27
C LEU A 37 40.84 25.38 -20.50
N PRO A 38 40.65 24.33 -21.33
CA PRO A 38 39.84 24.44 -22.57
C PRO A 38 38.32 24.56 -22.35
N GLN A 39 37.65 25.16 -23.33
CA GLN A 39 36.19 25.38 -23.35
C GLN A 39 35.41 24.12 -23.79
N ARG A 40 34.29 23.81 -23.13
CA ARG A 40 33.03 23.33 -23.78
C ARG A 40 31.81 23.25 -22.84
N THR A 41 31.26 24.41 -22.48
CA THR A 41 29.93 24.50 -21.83
C THR A 41 29.17 25.74 -22.30
N ARG A 42 28.07 25.56 -23.06
CA ARG A 42 26.91 26.48 -23.30
C ARG A 42 26.31 26.28 -24.72
N ARG A 43 25.06 25.79 -24.80
CA ARG A 43 23.87 26.47 -25.38
C ARG A 43 22.65 25.53 -25.39
N LEU A 44 21.46 26.08 -25.63
CA LEU A 44 20.15 25.48 -25.37
C LEU A 44 19.08 26.08 -26.33
N LEU A 45 18.15 25.26 -26.87
CA LEU A 45 16.98 25.63 -27.71
C LEU A 45 17.31 26.24 -29.12
N LEU A 46 16.49 26.17 -30.19
CA LEU A 46 15.01 26.17 -30.33
C LEU A 46 14.55 25.68 -31.77
N VAL A 47 13.23 25.45 -31.98
CA VAL A 47 12.44 25.37 -33.28
C VAL A 47 12.32 24.01 -34.03
N LEU A 48 11.21 23.85 -34.80
CA LEU A 48 10.73 22.65 -35.54
C LEU A 48 10.59 22.88 -37.08
N SER A 49 10.51 21.83 -37.92
CA SER A 49 9.36 21.53 -38.86
C SER A 49 9.59 20.42 -39.95
N TYR A 50 8.46 19.90 -40.45
CA TYR A 50 8.12 18.83 -41.44
C TYR A 50 8.56 19.06 -42.94
N PRO A 51 8.16 18.28 -44.02
CA PRO A 51 7.20 17.14 -44.18
C PRO A 51 7.49 15.93 -45.17
N LEU A 52 6.69 14.86 -45.05
CA LEU A 52 6.00 13.97 -46.05
C LEU A 52 6.61 13.44 -47.39
N HIS A 53 6.54 12.11 -47.60
CA HIS A 53 5.88 11.35 -48.72
C HIS A 53 6.12 9.81 -48.54
N GLN A 54 5.41 8.81 -49.12
CA GLN A 54 4.33 8.73 -50.13
C GLN A 54 3.42 7.47 -49.90
N GLN A 55 2.33 7.28 -50.68
CA GLN A 55 1.39 6.12 -50.64
C GLN A 55 1.18 5.48 -52.04
N ARG A 56 0.65 4.23 -52.12
CA ARG A 56 -0.40 3.73 -53.08
C ARG A 56 -0.78 2.24 -52.85
N PRO A 57 -1.90 1.69 -53.41
CA PRO A 57 -2.79 0.80 -52.60
C PRO A 57 -3.46 -0.43 -53.29
N ALA A 58 -4.25 -1.17 -52.47
CA ALA A 58 -5.55 -1.82 -52.74
C ALA A 58 -5.70 -3.04 -53.69
N GLN A 59 -6.42 -4.07 -53.20
CA GLN A 59 -7.81 -4.40 -53.62
C GLN A 59 -8.52 -5.38 -52.64
N LEU A 60 -9.85 -5.51 -52.75
CA LEU A 60 -10.73 -6.38 -51.93
C LEU A 60 -11.42 -7.44 -52.80
N LEU A 61 -11.90 -8.54 -52.18
CA LEU A 61 -13.10 -9.28 -52.59
C LEU A 61 -13.76 -9.99 -51.37
N SER A 62 -14.94 -10.61 -51.55
CA SER A 62 -16.01 -10.71 -50.53
C SER A 62 -16.17 -12.03 -49.74
N ILE A 63 -17.03 -12.01 -48.69
CA ILE A 63 -17.12 -12.97 -47.56
C ILE A 63 -18.59 -13.40 -47.31
N PRO A 64 -18.93 -14.70 -47.16
CA PRO A 64 -19.48 -15.19 -45.88
C PRO A 64 -19.23 -16.69 -45.53
N LEU A 65 -19.27 -17.16 -44.26
CA LEU A 65 -19.06 -16.46 -42.97
C LEU A 65 -18.51 -17.39 -41.83
N PRO A 66 -19.23 -18.43 -41.30
CA PRO A 66 -18.91 -19.05 -39.99
C PRO A 66 -18.72 -20.61 -40.02
N PRO A 67 -18.06 -21.28 -39.04
CA PRO A 67 -18.54 -21.45 -37.65
C PRO A 67 -17.48 -21.31 -36.52
N ILE A 68 -17.97 -21.03 -35.30
CA ILE A 68 -17.31 -21.13 -33.96
C ILE A 68 -15.95 -20.42 -33.80
N THR A 69 -15.96 -19.31 -33.05
CA THR A 69 -14.78 -18.51 -32.70
C THR A 69 -13.94 -19.13 -31.57
N PRO A 70 -12.60 -19.18 -31.70
CA PRO A 70 -11.71 -19.18 -30.54
C PRO A 70 -11.92 -17.91 -29.70
N VAL A 71 -11.68 -17.99 -28.39
CA VAL A 71 -11.65 -16.80 -27.53
C VAL A 71 -10.56 -15.84 -28.05
N PRO A 72 -10.84 -14.53 -28.25
CA PRO A 72 -9.84 -13.61 -28.74
C PRO A 72 -8.61 -13.56 -27.83
N THR A 73 -7.44 -13.79 -28.42
CA THR A 73 -6.13 -13.64 -27.76
C THR A 73 -5.78 -12.16 -27.57
N GLY A 74 -6.64 -11.45 -26.82
CA GLY A 74 -6.42 -10.09 -26.38
C GLY A 74 -5.24 -10.01 -25.41
N VAL A 75 -4.04 -9.94 -25.97
CA VAL A 75 -2.91 -9.31 -25.29
C VAL A 75 -3.20 -7.81 -25.35
N LEU A 76 -3.36 -7.19 -24.17
CA LEU A 76 -3.52 -5.75 -24.08
C LEU A 76 -2.21 -5.10 -24.54
N PRO A 77 -2.27 -4.02 -25.36
CA PRO A 77 -1.07 -3.50 -26.01
C PRO A 77 -0.07 -3.00 -24.97
N ASP A 78 1.22 -3.08 -25.27
CA ASP A 78 2.29 -2.86 -24.28
C ASP A 78 2.37 -1.44 -23.69
N ASP A 79 1.61 -0.48 -24.24
CA ASP A 79 1.43 0.90 -23.76
C ASP A 79 0.24 1.07 -22.79
N TYR A 80 -0.57 0.03 -22.62
CA TYR A 80 -1.73 -0.04 -21.71
C TYR A 80 -1.31 -0.07 -20.24
N PHE A 81 -0.26 -0.83 -19.94
CA PHE A 81 0.47 -0.72 -18.69
C PHE A 81 1.40 0.49 -18.83
N VAL A 82 1.56 1.28 -17.76
CA VAL A 82 2.69 2.21 -17.75
C VAL A 82 3.95 1.39 -17.89
N LYS A 83 4.84 1.81 -18.80
CA LYS A 83 6.16 1.19 -18.98
C LYS A 83 6.99 1.41 -17.72
N GLY A 84 6.78 0.54 -16.74
CA GLY A 84 7.45 0.55 -15.45
C GLY A 84 8.95 0.33 -15.62
N ASN A 85 9.66 0.42 -14.50
CA ASN A 85 11.10 0.17 -14.46
C ASN A 85 11.46 -1.33 -14.60
N THR A 86 10.53 -2.15 -15.09
CA THR A 86 10.77 -3.55 -15.46
C THR A 86 11.56 -3.64 -16.78
N PRO A 87 12.48 -4.60 -16.93
CA PRO A 87 13.29 -4.74 -18.15
C PRO A 87 12.50 -5.19 -19.39
N ARG A 88 11.24 -5.64 -19.23
CA ARG A 88 10.38 -6.12 -20.32
C ARG A 88 8.95 -5.60 -20.21
N THR A 89 8.24 -5.66 -21.33
CA THR A 89 6.78 -5.53 -21.39
C THR A 89 6.09 -6.90 -21.19
N TRP A 90 4.78 -6.90 -20.95
CA TRP A 90 4.02 -8.14 -20.81
C TRP A 90 3.99 -8.98 -22.08
N SER A 91 3.85 -8.38 -23.28
CA SER A 91 3.89 -9.15 -24.53
C SER A 91 5.26 -9.83 -24.73
N GLN A 92 6.35 -9.15 -24.37
CA GLN A 92 7.69 -9.72 -24.43
C GLN A 92 7.89 -10.85 -23.41
N ALA A 93 7.43 -10.66 -22.18
CA ALA A 93 7.53 -11.65 -21.11
C ALA A 93 6.72 -12.91 -21.42
N LEU A 94 5.47 -12.77 -21.87
CA LEU A 94 4.61 -13.88 -22.30
C LEU A 94 5.19 -14.63 -23.50
N ALA A 95 5.74 -13.92 -24.49
CA ALA A 95 6.34 -14.54 -25.68
C ALA A 95 7.65 -15.31 -25.38
N LEU A 96 8.35 -14.97 -24.29
CA LEU A 96 9.48 -15.75 -23.79
C LEU A 96 9.00 -16.93 -22.93
N ALA A 97 8.04 -16.71 -22.04
CA ALA A 97 7.47 -17.74 -21.19
C ALA A 97 6.81 -18.86 -22.00
N ALA A 98 6.03 -18.55 -23.03
CA ALA A 98 5.40 -19.54 -23.89
C ALA A 98 6.44 -20.43 -24.60
N LYS A 99 7.58 -19.87 -25.02
CA LYS A 99 8.70 -20.64 -25.62
C LYS A 99 9.42 -21.52 -24.59
N PHE A 100 9.50 -21.08 -23.34
CA PHE A 100 10.12 -21.82 -22.25
C PHE A 100 9.24 -22.96 -21.73
N VAL A 101 7.92 -22.78 -21.72
CA VAL A 101 6.93 -23.75 -21.24
C VAL A 101 6.49 -24.76 -22.33
N ALA A 102 6.59 -24.39 -23.62
CA ALA A 102 6.24 -25.28 -24.73
C ALA A 102 6.89 -26.69 -24.73
N PRO A 103 8.19 -26.87 -24.40
CA PRO A 103 8.82 -28.20 -24.38
C PRO A 103 8.59 -29.00 -23.09
N MET A 104 7.92 -28.45 -22.08
CA MET A 104 7.73 -29.11 -20.78
C MET A 104 6.70 -30.25 -20.83
N SER A 105 6.94 -31.30 -20.05
CA SER A 105 5.95 -32.33 -19.70
C SER A 105 4.79 -31.76 -18.85
N ILE A 106 3.72 -32.54 -18.71
CA ILE A 106 2.60 -32.22 -17.80
C ILE A 106 3.14 -32.09 -16.37
N GLU A 107 4.01 -33.01 -15.96
CA GLU A 107 4.65 -33.06 -14.65
C GLU A 107 5.47 -31.79 -14.34
N GLU A 108 6.31 -31.33 -15.27
CA GLU A 108 7.10 -30.10 -15.11
C GLU A 108 6.21 -28.85 -15.06
N LYS A 109 5.21 -28.76 -15.94
CA LYS A 109 4.22 -27.67 -15.91
C LYS A 109 3.47 -27.65 -14.58
N THR A 110 3.06 -28.81 -14.07
CA THR A 110 2.33 -28.92 -12.80
C THR A 110 3.21 -28.63 -11.59
N ALA A 111 4.48 -29.05 -11.60
CA ALA A 111 5.43 -28.71 -10.54
C ALA A 111 5.62 -27.18 -10.41
N LEU A 112 5.64 -26.41 -11.50
CA LEU A 112 5.64 -24.93 -11.43
C LEU A 112 4.41 -24.34 -10.70
N THR A 113 3.29 -25.05 -10.65
CA THR A 113 2.01 -24.59 -10.07
C THR A 113 1.78 -25.01 -8.62
N THR A 114 2.72 -25.70 -7.96
CA THR A 114 2.49 -26.26 -6.62
C THR A 114 3.72 -26.10 -5.74
N GLY A 115 3.53 -25.52 -4.55
CA GLY A 115 4.61 -25.35 -3.58
C GLY A 115 5.16 -26.69 -3.04
N VAL A 116 6.41 -26.69 -2.59
CA VAL A 116 7.10 -27.88 -2.07
C VAL A 116 6.65 -28.35 -0.67
N GLY A 117 5.60 -27.76 -0.10
CA GLY A 117 5.17 -27.94 1.28
C GLY A 117 5.75 -26.89 2.23
N PHE A 118 5.18 -26.75 3.42
CA PHE A 118 5.67 -25.74 4.36
C PHE A 118 7.02 -26.15 4.97
N GLY A 119 8.01 -25.27 4.89
CA GLY A 119 9.31 -25.42 5.57
C GLY A 119 10.28 -26.43 4.95
N SER A 120 9.96 -26.97 3.76
CA SER A 120 10.81 -27.91 3.02
C SER A 120 11.84 -27.25 2.08
N SER A 121 11.73 -25.93 1.85
CA SER A 121 12.75 -25.10 1.19
C SER A 121 13.06 -23.86 2.05
N ARG A 122 13.95 -22.99 1.55
CA ARG A 122 14.56 -21.87 2.29
C ARG A 122 13.60 -20.74 2.68
N CYS A 123 12.37 -20.76 2.17
CA CYS A 123 11.43 -19.66 2.18
C CYS A 123 10.03 -20.10 2.63
N LEU A 124 9.18 -19.14 3.02
CA LEU A 124 7.78 -19.39 3.44
C LEU A 124 6.98 -20.19 2.39
N GLY A 125 7.26 -19.95 1.10
CA GLY A 125 6.81 -20.76 -0.01
C GLY A 125 7.87 -20.80 -1.11
N SER A 126 7.91 -21.89 -1.87
CA SER A 126 8.74 -22.06 -3.08
C SER A 126 8.10 -23.16 -3.93
N THR A 127 8.12 -23.02 -5.26
CA THR A 127 7.87 -24.17 -6.16
C THR A 127 9.22 -24.82 -6.52
N PRO A 128 9.27 -26.05 -7.07
CA PRO A 128 10.52 -26.78 -7.25
C PRO A 128 11.49 -26.12 -8.22
N LEU A 129 12.80 -26.35 -8.01
CA LEU A 129 13.86 -25.96 -8.96
C LEU A 129 13.71 -26.72 -10.29
N LEU A 130 13.32 -26.01 -11.34
CA LEU A 130 13.12 -26.55 -12.69
C LEU A 130 13.90 -25.72 -13.71
N HIS A 131 14.79 -26.35 -14.47
CA HIS A 131 15.60 -25.71 -15.52
C HIS A 131 16.38 -24.45 -15.06
N GLY A 132 16.75 -24.39 -13.78
CA GLY A 132 17.44 -23.25 -13.17
C GLY A 132 16.52 -22.18 -12.57
N ILE A 133 15.20 -22.39 -12.56
CA ILE A 133 14.20 -21.50 -11.95
C ILE A 133 13.65 -22.14 -10.67
N GLU A 134 13.80 -21.48 -9.53
CA GLU A 134 13.08 -21.80 -8.29
C GLU A 134 12.37 -20.51 -7.82
N PRO A 135 11.06 -20.32 -8.11
CA PRO A 135 10.31 -19.14 -7.69
C PRO A 135 10.11 -19.10 -6.16
N HIS A 136 10.98 -18.38 -5.46
CA HIS A 136 10.93 -18.27 -4.01
C HIS A 136 10.08 -17.09 -3.51
N SER A 137 9.16 -17.37 -2.59
CA SER A 137 8.24 -16.44 -1.93
C SER A 137 8.57 -16.38 -0.43
N CYS A 138 9.46 -15.47 -0.01
CA CYS A 138 10.17 -15.63 1.27
C CYS A 138 9.80 -14.67 2.40
N ALA A 139 9.31 -13.46 2.10
CA ALA A 139 9.08 -12.42 3.10
C ALA A 139 7.93 -11.47 2.72
N ARG A 140 7.49 -10.65 3.69
CA ARG A 140 6.40 -9.67 3.62
C ARG A 140 6.92 -8.35 4.20
N GLY A 141 6.77 -7.23 3.48
CA GLY A 141 7.34 -5.92 3.86
C GLY A 141 8.85 -5.77 3.60
N GLY A 142 9.32 -4.53 3.42
CA GLY A 142 10.71 -4.19 3.08
C GLY A 142 10.89 -3.57 1.69
N PHE A 143 12.08 -3.01 1.40
CA PHE A 143 12.41 -2.46 0.08
C PHE A 143 12.75 -3.59 -0.91
N GLY A 144 12.40 -3.44 -2.19
CA GLY A 144 12.69 -4.46 -3.22
C GLY A 144 14.19 -4.81 -3.34
N GLU A 145 15.08 -3.88 -3.03
CA GLU A 145 16.52 -4.10 -3.01
C GLU A 145 16.94 -5.11 -1.93
N GLU A 146 16.24 -5.13 -0.78
CA GLU A 146 16.46 -6.13 0.28
C GLU A 146 16.00 -7.52 -0.13
N PHE A 147 14.79 -7.60 -0.71
CA PHE A 147 14.26 -8.85 -1.28
C PHE A 147 15.22 -9.43 -2.32
N ARG A 148 15.69 -8.61 -3.27
CA ARG A 148 16.68 -9.04 -4.28
C ARG A 148 18.01 -9.43 -3.63
N GLY A 149 18.52 -8.64 -2.69
CA GLY A 149 19.77 -8.92 -1.97
C GLY A 149 19.72 -10.25 -1.19
N LYS A 150 18.55 -10.64 -0.70
CA LYS A 150 18.29 -11.95 -0.08
C LYS A 150 18.00 -13.09 -1.06
N GLY A 151 17.89 -12.81 -2.35
CA GLY A 151 17.58 -13.78 -3.43
C GLY A 151 16.11 -14.12 -3.61
N VAL A 152 15.19 -13.32 -3.04
CA VAL A 152 13.74 -13.58 -3.04
C VAL A 152 13.13 -13.19 -4.38
N ASN A 153 12.48 -14.12 -5.08
CA ASN A 153 11.84 -13.85 -6.37
C ASN A 153 10.55 -13.04 -6.24
N VAL A 154 9.74 -13.30 -5.21
CA VAL A 154 8.42 -12.68 -5.01
C VAL A 154 8.31 -12.03 -3.63
N ALA A 155 8.07 -10.72 -3.62
CA ALA A 155 7.67 -10.00 -2.42
C ALA A 155 6.16 -10.15 -2.22
N LEU A 156 5.75 -10.63 -1.04
CA LEU A 156 4.36 -10.99 -0.74
C LEU A 156 3.54 -9.77 -0.28
N GLY A 157 3.52 -8.75 -1.13
CA GLY A 157 2.77 -7.50 -0.97
C GLY A 157 2.89 -6.58 -2.19
N PRO A 158 2.28 -5.38 -2.15
CA PRO A 158 1.57 -4.80 -0.99
C PRO A 158 0.23 -5.48 -0.66
N ALA A 159 -0.31 -5.20 0.53
CA ALA A 159 -1.72 -5.48 0.82
C ALA A 159 -2.59 -4.26 0.51
N MET A 160 -3.86 -4.47 0.17
CA MET A 160 -4.79 -3.38 -0.21
C MET A 160 -6.28 -3.68 0.05
N ASN A 161 -6.57 -4.66 0.91
CA ASN A 161 -7.87 -4.73 1.58
C ASN A 161 -8.14 -3.39 2.29
N LEU A 162 -9.41 -2.99 2.37
CA LEU A 162 -9.78 -1.70 2.91
C LEU A 162 -10.00 -1.81 4.42
N ALA A 163 -9.94 -0.68 5.11
CA ALA A 163 -10.40 -0.60 6.49
C ALA A 163 -11.95 -0.55 6.57
N ARG A 164 -12.66 -1.52 5.96
CA ARG A 164 -14.13 -1.64 6.01
C ARG A 164 -14.65 -1.50 7.44
N VAL A 165 -14.05 -2.30 8.32
CA VAL A 165 -14.36 -2.36 9.75
C VAL A 165 -13.19 -1.75 10.51
N ALA A 166 -13.44 -0.71 11.30
CA ALA A 166 -12.39 0.02 12.04
C ALA A 166 -11.58 -0.84 13.03
N ALA A 167 -12.14 -1.97 13.45
CA ALA A 167 -11.52 -2.95 14.35
C ALA A 167 -10.75 -4.09 13.63
N GLY A 168 -10.80 -4.16 12.29
CA GLY A 168 -10.19 -5.23 11.49
C GLY A 168 -8.68 -5.38 11.73
N GLY A 169 -8.24 -6.61 11.99
CA GLY A 169 -6.93 -6.93 12.56
C GLY A 169 -5.74 -6.61 11.67
N ARG A 170 -5.93 -6.61 10.34
CA ARG A 170 -4.86 -6.45 9.34
C ARG A 170 -4.99 -5.18 8.49
N ASN A 171 -5.87 -4.25 8.87
CA ASN A 171 -6.05 -2.96 8.19
C ASN A 171 -4.74 -2.17 8.02
N TRP A 172 -3.77 -2.39 8.91
CA TRP A 172 -2.46 -1.76 8.94
C TRP A 172 -1.44 -2.34 7.93
N GLU A 173 -1.67 -3.54 7.38
CA GLU A 173 -0.89 -4.02 6.22
C GLU A 173 -1.29 -3.28 4.93
N GLY A 174 -2.50 -2.70 4.92
CA GLY A 174 -3.04 -1.89 3.83
C GLY A 174 -2.81 -0.38 4.02
N PHE A 175 -3.44 0.42 3.17
CA PHE A 175 -3.16 1.86 3.06
C PHE A 175 -4.24 2.79 3.64
N GLY A 176 -5.47 2.31 3.87
CA GLY A 176 -6.57 3.14 4.37
C GLY A 176 -7.98 2.63 4.04
N ALA A 177 -8.97 3.46 4.31
CA ALA A 177 -10.39 3.18 4.07
C ALA A 177 -10.92 3.69 2.72
N ASP A 178 -10.10 4.37 1.93
CA ASP A 178 -10.50 4.94 0.63
C ASP A 178 -9.88 4.16 -0.54
N PRO A 179 -10.69 3.70 -1.52
CA PRO A 179 -10.19 2.91 -2.64
C PRO A 179 -9.22 3.69 -3.55
N TYR A 180 -9.43 4.99 -3.77
CA TYR A 180 -8.54 5.78 -4.63
C TYR A 180 -7.17 5.95 -3.97
N LEU A 181 -7.14 6.30 -2.68
CA LEU A 181 -5.91 6.39 -1.90
C LEU A 181 -5.16 5.04 -1.85
N SER A 182 -5.87 3.96 -1.53
CA SER A 182 -5.28 2.61 -1.47
C SER A 182 -4.82 2.11 -2.85
N GLY A 183 -5.51 2.51 -3.92
CA GLY A 183 -5.15 2.20 -5.29
C GLY A 183 -3.88 2.91 -5.77
N GLU A 184 -3.75 4.22 -5.55
CA GLU A 184 -2.52 4.95 -5.90
C GLU A 184 -1.32 4.50 -5.04
N ALA A 185 -1.55 4.19 -3.77
CA ALA A 185 -0.50 3.69 -2.88
C ALA A 185 -0.02 2.27 -3.27
N ALA A 186 -0.94 1.37 -3.61
CA ALA A 186 -0.60 0.06 -4.16
C ALA A 186 0.16 0.19 -5.49
N TYR A 187 -0.34 1.04 -6.39
CA TYR A 187 0.24 1.32 -7.71
C TYR A 187 1.73 1.72 -7.63
N GLU A 188 2.05 2.76 -6.85
CA GLU A 188 3.44 3.23 -6.71
C GLU A 188 4.32 2.23 -5.95
N THR A 189 3.77 1.50 -4.97
CA THR A 189 4.51 0.44 -4.24
C THR A 189 4.89 -0.72 -5.17
N ILE A 190 4.00 -1.12 -6.09
CA ILE A 190 4.25 -2.15 -7.09
C ILE A 190 5.33 -1.69 -8.08
N LEU A 191 5.27 -0.44 -8.57
CA LEU A 191 6.34 0.11 -9.42
C LEU A 191 7.69 0.14 -8.68
N GLY A 192 7.70 0.50 -7.39
CA GLY A 192 8.87 0.47 -6.53
C GLY A 192 9.50 -0.92 -6.42
N ILE A 193 8.74 -1.92 -5.99
CA ILE A 193 9.20 -3.32 -5.87
C ILE A 193 9.72 -3.83 -7.22
N GLN A 194 8.94 -3.71 -8.29
CA GLN A 194 9.28 -4.32 -9.58
C GLN A 194 10.41 -3.60 -10.33
N SER A 195 10.73 -2.34 -9.98
CA SER A 195 11.92 -1.64 -10.48
C SER A 195 13.24 -2.33 -10.11
N THR A 196 13.25 -3.09 -9.00
CA THR A 196 14.43 -3.80 -8.52
C THR A 196 14.60 -5.18 -9.18
N GLY A 197 13.60 -5.64 -9.94
CA GLY A 197 13.54 -6.99 -10.50
C GLY A 197 12.99 -8.06 -9.53
N VAL A 198 12.32 -7.66 -8.45
CA VAL A 198 11.50 -8.55 -7.60
C VAL A 198 10.05 -8.53 -8.11
N GLN A 199 9.36 -9.66 -8.08
CA GLN A 199 7.94 -9.74 -8.44
C GLN A 199 7.10 -9.20 -7.27
N ALA A 200 6.17 -8.29 -7.55
CA ALA A 200 5.19 -7.85 -6.55
C ALA A 200 3.95 -8.76 -6.56
N CYS A 201 3.24 -8.81 -5.43
CA CYS A 201 2.10 -9.69 -5.22
C CYS A 201 0.94 -8.94 -4.55
N ALA A 202 -0.10 -8.59 -5.34
CA ALA A 202 -1.26 -7.88 -4.83
C ALA A 202 -2.14 -8.80 -3.97
N LYS A 203 -2.35 -8.45 -2.70
CA LYS A 203 -3.09 -9.29 -1.72
C LYS A 203 -4.07 -8.49 -0.85
N HIS A 204 -5.04 -9.11 -0.19
CA HIS A 204 -5.53 -10.48 -0.36
C HIS A 204 -6.82 -10.37 -1.17
N TYR A 205 -6.83 -10.96 -2.37
CA TYR A 205 -7.90 -10.82 -3.34
C TYR A 205 -8.98 -11.88 -3.04
N ILE A 206 -10.13 -11.55 -2.46
CA ILE A 206 -10.66 -10.21 -2.18
C ILE A 206 -11.66 -10.27 -1.01
N ASN A 207 -11.92 -9.12 -0.36
CA ASN A 207 -12.84 -8.98 0.78
C ASN A 207 -12.46 -9.74 2.07
N ASN A 208 -11.16 -9.90 2.36
CA ASN A 208 -10.66 -10.39 3.66
C ASN A 208 -10.58 -9.23 4.66
N GLU A 209 -11.73 -8.65 5.02
CA GLU A 209 -11.82 -7.41 5.80
C GLU A 209 -11.98 -7.63 7.33
N GLN A 210 -11.92 -8.88 7.81
CA GLN A 210 -11.80 -9.28 9.22
C GLN A 210 -11.01 -10.59 9.35
N GLU A 211 -10.47 -10.89 10.54
CA GLU A 211 -9.67 -12.09 10.81
C GLU A 211 -10.43 -13.21 11.55
N ILE A 212 -11.44 -12.86 12.37
CA ILE A 212 -12.39 -13.83 12.89
C ILE A 212 -13.03 -14.59 11.72
N LYS A 213 -12.93 -15.92 11.73
CA LYS A 213 -13.50 -16.82 10.71
C LYS A 213 -12.98 -16.56 9.28
N ARG A 214 -11.79 -15.96 9.10
CA ARG A 214 -11.25 -15.64 7.75
C ARG A 214 -11.22 -16.81 6.76
N ASP A 215 -10.99 -18.02 7.26
CA ASP A 215 -10.91 -19.30 6.54
C ASP A 215 -12.23 -20.09 6.51
N ALA A 216 -13.28 -19.55 7.15
CA ALA A 216 -14.58 -20.16 7.31
C ALA A 216 -15.69 -19.09 7.41
N SER A 217 -15.69 -18.10 6.53
CA SER A 217 -16.75 -17.07 6.41
C SER A 217 -16.96 -16.67 4.95
N SER A 218 -18.14 -16.13 4.65
CA SER A 218 -18.45 -15.52 3.36
C SER A 218 -18.64 -14.02 3.49
N SER A 219 -17.81 -13.27 2.77
CA SER A 219 -18.02 -11.85 2.50
C SER A 219 -19.09 -11.72 1.43
N ASP A 220 -20.31 -11.33 1.82
CA ASP A 220 -21.46 -11.25 0.92
C ASP A 220 -21.60 -9.81 0.40
N VAL A 221 -21.12 -9.59 -0.83
CA VAL A 221 -20.88 -8.25 -1.42
C VAL A 221 -21.64 -8.08 -2.72
N ASP A 222 -22.29 -6.92 -2.87
CA ASP A 222 -22.97 -6.56 -4.11
C ASP A 222 -21.98 -6.17 -5.22
N ASP A 223 -22.39 -6.43 -6.46
CA ASP A 223 -21.54 -6.25 -7.64
C ASP A 223 -21.13 -4.78 -7.87
N ARG A 224 -21.90 -3.79 -7.41
CA ARG A 224 -21.50 -2.38 -7.50
C ARG A 224 -20.46 -2.01 -6.44
N ALA A 225 -20.67 -2.41 -5.19
CA ALA A 225 -19.67 -2.21 -4.12
C ALA A 225 -18.35 -2.92 -4.44
N GLN A 226 -18.40 -4.08 -5.10
CA GLN A 226 -17.20 -4.77 -5.54
C GLN A 226 -16.38 -3.95 -6.56
N HIS A 227 -17.01 -3.38 -7.60
CA HIS A 227 -16.29 -2.64 -8.65
C HIS A 227 -15.89 -1.21 -8.25
N GLU A 228 -16.73 -0.47 -7.52
CA GLU A 228 -16.46 0.93 -7.12
C GLU A 228 -15.63 1.08 -5.83
N LEU A 229 -15.51 0.02 -5.02
CA LEU A 229 -14.82 0.06 -3.74
C LEU A 229 -13.74 -1.03 -3.64
N TYR A 230 -14.11 -2.27 -3.36
CA TYR A 230 -13.16 -3.30 -2.92
C TYR A 230 -12.15 -3.74 -3.99
N ALA A 231 -12.56 -3.82 -5.26
CA ALA A 231 -11.70 -4.27 -6.35
C ALA A 231 -10.90 -3.14 -7.02
N HIS A 232 -11.20 -1.87 -6.73
CA HIS A 232 -10.51 -0.72 -7.34
C HIS A 232 -9.00 -0.67 -7.01
N PRO A 233 -8.52 -0.88 -5.77
CA PRO A 233 -7.08 -0.94 -5.51
C PRO A 233 -6.35 -2.05 -6.29
N PHE A 234 -7.04 -3.16 -6.57
CA PHE A 234 -6.55 -4.27 -7.39
C PHE A 234 -6.58 -3.94 -8.89
N LEU A 235 -7.59 -3.21 -9.38
CA LEU A 235 -7.62 -2.60 -10.72
C LEU A 235 -6.39 -1.72 -10.95
N ARG A 236 -6.05 -0.85 -9.98
CA ARG A 236 -4.83 -0.02 -10.04
C ARG A 236 -3.56 -0.87 -9.98
N SER A 237 -3.54 -1.95 -9.21
CA SER A 237 -2.43 -2.91 -9.19
C SER A 237 -2.18 -3.60 -10.54
N VAL A 238 -3.25 -3.96 -11.28
CA VAL A 238 -3.12 -4.43 -12.67
C VAL A 238 -2.57 -3.33 -13.58
N ALA A 239 -3.01 -2.07 -13.43
CA ALA A 239 -2.49 -0.94 -14.22
C ALA A 239 -0.99 -0.63 -13.96
N ALA A 240 -0.48 -0.94 -12.75
CA ALA A 240 0.95 -0.89 -12.43
C ALA A 240 1.76 -2.06 -13.01
N GLY A 241 1.09 -3.04 -13.64
CA GLY A 241 1.74 -4.22 -14.24
C GLY A 241 2.24 -5.23 -13.21
N VAL A 242 1.56 -5.39 -12.07
CA VAL A 242 1.92 -6.35 -11.01
C VAL A 242 2.08 -7.78 -11.57
N ALA A 243 3.15 -8.48 -11.17
CA ALA A 243 3.48 -9.82 -11.66
C ALA A 243 2.50 -10.90 -11.16
N SER A 244 2.05 -10.79 -9.90
CA SER A 244 1.21 -11.80 -9.26
C SER A 244 0.09 -11.22 -8.39
N PHE A 245 -0.91 -12.04 -8.15
CA PHE A 245 -2.02 -11.81 -7.21
C PHE A 245 -2.03 -12.95 -6.18
N MET A 246 -2.47 -12.66 -4.95
CA MET A 246 -2.71 -13.67 -3.92
C MET A 246 -4.20 -13.70 -3.57
N CYS A 247 -4.88 -14.81 -3.83
CA CYS A 247 -6.28 -14.98 -3.46
C CYS A 247 -6.44 -15.27 -1.97
N SER A 248 -7.51 -14.75 -1.36
CA SER A 248 -7.75 -14.74 0.08
C SER A 248 -8.39 -16.02 0.63
N TYR A 249 -8.37 -16.13 1.96
CA TYR A 249 -8.98 -17.22 2.74
C TYR A 249 -10.51 -17.25 2.67
N ASN A 250 -11.16 -16.09 2.60
CA ASN A 250 -12.60 -15.98 2.73
C ASN A 250 -13.33 -16.49 1.48
N GLN A 251 -14.60 -16.86 1.67
CA GLN A 251 -15.55 -16.95 0.58
C GLN A 251 -16.04 -15.55 0.17
N ILE A 252 -16.46 -15.43 -1.08
CA ILE A 252 -17.22 -14.28 -1.58
C ILE A 252 -18.54 -14.84 -2.13
N ASN A 253 -19.67 -14.38 -1.60
CA ASN A 253 -21.01 -14.84 -2.00
C ASN A 253 -21.16 -16.39 -2.01
N GLY A 254 -20.59 -17.08 -1.03
CA GLY A 254 -20.68 -18.54 -0.88
C GLY A 254 -19.69 -19.38 -1.71
N THR A 255 -18.58 -18.82 -2.19
CA THR A 255 -17.50 -19.59 -2.84
C THR A 255 -16.11 -19.03 -2.48
N TYR A 256 -15.20 -19.90 -2.04
CA TYR A 256 -13.82 -19.56 -1.62
C TYR A 256 -13.06 -18.78 -2.70
N SER A 257 -12.36 -17.71 -2.30
CA SER A 257 -11.78 -16.77 -3.28
C SER A 257 -10.85 -17.43 -4.30
N CYS A 258 -10.02 -18.38 -3.85
CA CYS A 258 -9.10 -19.13 -4.72
C CYS A 258 -9.78 -20.11 -5.71
N GLU A 259 -11.10 -20.26 -5.67
CA GLU A 259 -11.89 -21.00 -6.65
C GLU A 259 -13.15 -20.23 -7.10
N ASN A 260 -13.19 -18.92 -6.87
CA ASN A 260 -14.32 -18.06 -7.21
C ASN A 260 -14.18 -17.49 -8.64
N ASP A 261 -14.88 -18.15 -9.57
CA ASP A 261 -14.84 -17.86 -11.01
C ASP A 261 -15.19 -16.40 -11.36
N LYS A 262 -16.17 -15.79 -10.68
CA LYS A 262 -16.60 -14.40 -10.94
C LYS A 262 -15.48 -13.41 -10.62
N VAL A 263 -14.74 -13.57 -9.52
CA VAL A 263 -13.66 -12.63 -9.17
C VAL A 263 -12.35 -12.94 -9.90
N LEU A 264 -11.97 -14.23 -10.07
CA LEU A 264 -10.71 -14.63 -10.69
C LEU A 264 -10.76 -14.61 -12.23
N ASN A 265 -11.66 -15.38 -12.84
CA ASN A 265 -11.79 -15.46 -14.29
C ASN A 265 -12.57 -14.27 -14.86
N GLY A 266 -13.67 -13.87 -14.21
CA GLY A 266 -14.51 -12.75 -14.62
C GLY A 266 -13.82 -11.38 -14.46
N ILE A 267 -13.70 -10.89 -13.22
CA ILE A 267 -13.18 -9.55 -12.94
C ILE A 267 -11.68 -9.46 -13.25
N LEU A 268 -10.84 -10.27 -12.60
CA LEU A 268 -9.38 -10.11 -12.69
C LEU A 268 -8.81 -10.47 -14.07
N LYS A 269 -9.01 -11.71 -14.54
CA LYS A 269 -8.39 -12.19 -15.80
C LYS A 269 -9.09 -11.70 -17.07
N THR A 270 -10.40 -11.44 -17.03
CA THR A 270 -11.15 -10.93 -18.18
C THR A 270 -11.34 -9.42 -18.13
N GLU A 271 -12.12 -8.88 -17.19
CA GLU A 271 -12.48 -7.45 -17.20
C GLU A 271 -11.25 -6.53 -17.04
N TYR A 272 -10.32 -6.85 -16.15
CA TYR A 272 -9.07 -6.11 -15.98
C TYR A 272 -7.97 -6.62 -16.92
N GLY A 273 -8.19 -7.81 -17.51
CA GLY A 273 -7.32 -8.43 -18.51
C GLY A 273 -5.99 -8.98 -17.98
N PHE A 274 -5.90 -9.24 -16.67
CA PHE A 274 -4.67 -9.56 -15.94
C PHE A 274 -3.79 -10.63 -16.64
N PRO A 275 -2.54 -10.29 -17.01
CA PRO A 275 -1.63 -11.19 -17.73
C PRO A 275 -0.75 -12.06 -16.80
N GLY A 276 -0.64 -11.71 -15.51
CA GLY A 276 0.14 -12.46 -14.52
C GLY A 276 -0.58 -13.68 -13.96
N TYR A 277 -0.07 -14.20 -12.85
CA TYR A 277 -0.57 -15.41 -12.19
C TYR A 277 -1.22 -15.15 -10.83
N VAL A 278 -2.18 -15.99 -10.45
CA VAL A 278 -2.82 -16.00 -9.12
C VAL A 278 -2.24 -17.14 -8.27
N MET A 279 -1.61 -16.81 -7.15
CA MET A 279 -1.28 -17.77 -6.08
C MET A 279 -2.36 -17.77 -4.99
N SER A 280 -2.42 -18.83 -4.17
CA SER A 280 -3.19 -18.82 -2.93
C SER A 280 -2.45 -18.09 -1.80
N ASP A 281 -3.18 -17.53 -0.82
CA ASP A 281 -2.61 -17.40 0.52
C ASP A 281 -2.42 -18.81 1.13
N TRP A 282 -1.71 -18.90 2.24
CA TRP A 282 -1.17 -20.18 2.72
C TRP A 282 -2.29 -21.13 3.18
N TRP A 283 -2.54 -22.19 2.40
CA TRP A 283 -3.66 -23.15 2.55
C TRP A 283 -5.06 -22.62 2.17
N ALA A 284 -5.16 -21.54 1.39
CA ALA A 284 -6.44 -21.04 0.86
C ALA A 284 -6.97 -21.78 -0.39
N THR A 285 -6.33 -22.89 -0.79
CA THR A 285 -6.83 -23.78 -1.86
C THR A 285 -7.70 -24.88 -1.27
N HIS A 286 -8.86 -25.15 -1.88
CA HIS A 286 -9.86 -26.11 -1.37
C HIS A 286 -10.25 -27.22 -2.36
N SER A 287 -9.80 -27.15 -3.62
CA SER A 287 -10.06 -28.18 -4.63
C SER A 287 -9.06 -28.16 -5.79
N THR A 288 -8.96 -29.25 -6.55
CA THR A 288 -8.22 -29.29 -7.84
C THR A 288 -8.93 -28.45 -8.92
N GLU A 289 -10.25 -28.28 -8.83
CA GLU A 289 -11.08 -27.48 -9.74
C GLU A 289 -10.76 -25.98 -9.67
N SER A 290 -10.14 -25.50 -8.59
CA SER A 290 -9.55 -24.16 -8.47
C SER A 290 -8.70 -23.75 -9.70
N ALA A 291 -8.00 -24.70 -10.32
CA ALA A 291 -7.23 -24.48 -11.54
C ALA A 291 -8.09 -24.00 -12.72
N ASN A 292 -9.27 -24.61 -12.93
CA ASN A 292 -10.25 -24.16 -13.93
C ASN A 292 -10.86 -22.81 -13.53
N ARG A 293 -11.13 -22.61 -12.23
CA ARG A 293 -11.74 -21.40 -11.66
C ARG A 293 -10.83 -20.17 -11.61
N GLY A 294 -9.54 -20.34 -11.95
CA GLY A 294 -8.62 -19.24 -12.19
C GLY A 294 -7.38 -19.20 -11.29
N LEU A 295 -7.21 -20.13 -10.35
CA LEU A 295 -5.96 -20.28 -9.60
C LEU A 295 -4.83 -20.75 -10.52
N ASP A 296 -3.62 -20.20 -10.39
CA ASP A 296 -2.44 -20.63 -11.15
C ASP A 296 -1.36 -21.30 -10.29
N MET A 297 -1.33 -21.03 -8.98
CA MET A 297 -0.31 -21.56 -8.06
C MET A 297 -0.89 -21.85 -6.66
N GLU A 298 -0.69 -23.07 -6.15
CA GLU A 298 -1.04 -23.44 -4.77
C GLU A 298 0.16 -23.25 -3.83
N MET A 299 -0.05 -22.54 -2.72
CA MET A 299 0.94 -22.26 -1.67
C MET A 299 0.38 -22.61 -0.28
N PRO A 300 1.19 -23.22 0.60
CA PRO A 300 2.57 -23.67 0.41
C PRO A 300 2.68 -25.03 -0.34
N GLY A 301 1.57 -25.60 -0.83
CA GLY A 301 1.49 -26.95 -1.37
C GLY A 301 0.82 -27.90 -0.39
N GLY A 302 1.61 -28.72 0.32
CA GLY A 302 1.09 -29.71 1.28
C GLY A 302 0.15 -29.11 2.34
N LEU A 303 -0.94 -29.82 2.66
CA LEU A 303 -2.17 -29.30 3.30
C LEU A 303 -2.05 -28.90 4.79
N GLY A 304 -0.84 -28.73 5.32
CA GLY A 304 -0.63 -28.27 6.68
C GLY A 304 0.83 -28.25 7.10
N TRP A 305 1.05 -27.96 8.38
CA TRP A 305 2.37 -27.96 9.01
C TRP A 305 3.04 -29.33 8.94
N GLY A 306 4.19 -29.41 8.25
CA GLY A 306 4.93 -30.66 8.05
C GLY A 306 4.26 -31.68 7.12
N ILE A 307 3.13 -31.32 6.48
CA ILE A 307 2.44 -32.20 5.54
C ILE A 307 3.13 -32.10 4.15
N PRO A 308 3.47 -33.23 3.50
CA PRO A 308 4.22 -33.22 2.25
C PRO A 308 3.39 -32.68 1.07
N ALA A 309 4.07 -32.08 0.08
CA ALA A 309 3.45 -31.58 -1.16
C ALA A 309 2.65 -32.63 -1.97
N SER A 310 2.89 -33.92 -1.72
CA SER A 310 2.10 -35.01 -2.31
C SER A 310 0.63 -35.02 -1.88
N SER A 311 0.26 -34.26 -0.83
CA SER A 311 -1.14 -34.10 -0.41
C SER A 311 -1.87 -32.90 -1.05
N ALA A 312 -1.16 -32.07 -1.82
CA ALA A 312 -1.67 -30.80 -2.33
C ALA A 312 -2.90 -30.99 -3.26
N TRP A 313 -3.77 -29.98 -3.34
CA TRP A 313 -4.96 -30.05 -4.20
C TRP A 313 -4.62 -30.02 -5.70
N LEU A 314 -3.52 -29.38 -6.06
CA LEU A 314 -2.92 -29.40 -7.39
C LEU A 314 -1.92 -30.57 -7.48
N GLY A 315 -0.63 -30.35 -7.76
CA GLY A 315 0.41 -31.39 -7.73
C GLY A 315 0.04 -32.69 -8.47
N GLY A 316 0.08 -33.82 -7.74
CA GLY A 316 -0.30 -35.12 -8.30
C GLY A 316 -1.75 -35.20 -8.79
N ASN A 317 -2.68 -34.52 -8.11
CA ASN A 317 -4.09 -34.47 -8.50
C ASN A 317 -4.28 -33.68 -9.81
N LEU A 318 -3.66 -32.50 -9.94
CA LEU A 318 -3.70 -31.72 -11.19
C LEU A 318 -3.05 -32.48 -12.35
N THR A 319 -1.92 -33.16 -12.11
CA THR A 319 -1.26 -34.02 -13.10
C THR A 319 -2.21 -35.10 -13.63
N GLN A 320 -2.95 -35.77 -12.73
CA GLN A 320 -3.91 -36.80 -13.12
C GLN A 320 -5.15 -36.22 -13.80
N TRP A 321 -5.70 -35.10 -13.31
CA TRP A 321 -6.89 -34.46 -13.90
C TRP A 321 -6.64 -33.95 -15.32
N VAL A 322 -5.40 -33.55 -15.65
CA VAL A 322 -5.02 -33.20 -17.04
C VAL A 322 -4.90 -34.44 -17.92
N LYS A 323 -4.29 -35.54 -17.42
CA LYS A 323 -4.22 -36.82 -18.15
C LYS A 323 -5.59 -37.46 -18.39
N ASP A 324 -6.50 -37.32 -17.43
CA ASP A 324 -7.91 -37.75 -17.53
C ASP A 324 -8.75 -36.83 -18.44
N GLY A 325 -8.21 -35.70 -18.90
CA GLY A 325 -8.94 -34.70 -19.71
C GLY A 325 -9.97 -33.86 -18.94
N ARG A 326 -9.99 -33.91 -17.60
CA ARG A 326 -10.88 -33.10 -16.73
C ARG A 326 -10.47 -31.63 -16.69
N ILE A 327 -9.17 -31.38 -16.79
CA ILE A 327 -8.59 -30.04 -16.94
C ILE A 327 -7.85 -30.02 -18.29
N PRO A 328 -8.16 -29.09 -19.22
CA PRO A 328 -7.45 -29.02 -20.49
C PRO A 328 -5.95 -28.74 -20.28
N GLU A 329 -5.06 -29.44 -20.99
CA GLU A 329 -3.61 -29.18 -20.91
C GLU A 329 -3.26 -27.72 -21.31
N ALA A 330 -4.09 -27.11 -22.17
CA ALA A 330 -4.02 -25.68 -22.49
C ALA A 330 -4.17 -24.77 -21.25
N ARG A 331 -4.98 -25.16 -20.26
CA ARG A 331 -5.14 -24.40 -19.01
C ARG A 331 -3.90 -24.55 -18.12
N LEU A 332 -3.39 -25.77 -17.94
CA LEU A 332 -2.12 -26.01 -17.25
C LEU A 332 -0.95 -25.24 -17.91
N THR A 333 -0.94 -25.20 -19.24
CA THR A 333 0.06 -24.45 -20.01
C THR A 333 -0.07 -22.94 -19.81
N ASP A 334 -1.29 -22.39 -19.71
CA ASP A 334 -1.54 -20.99 -19.33
C ASP A 334 -1.09 -20.68 -17.89
N MET A 335 -1.36 -21.57 -16.91
CA MET A 335 -0.88 -21.42 -15.52
C MET A 335 0.67 -21.29 -15.49
N ALA A 336 1.38 -22.27 -16.06
CA ALA A 336 2.83 -22.26 -16.13
C ALA A 336 3.39 -21.05 -16.92
N THR A 337 2.75 -20.67 -18.04
CA THR A 337 3.15 -19.51 -18.84
C THR A 337 3.05 -18.21 -18.06
N ARG A 338 1.99 -18.00 -17.26
CA ARG A 338 1.82 -16.80 -16.43
C ARG A 338 2.89 -16.68 -15.34
N ILE A 339 3.24 -17.80 -14.71
CA ILE A 339 4.26 -17.86 -13.65
C ILE A 339 5.64 -17.51 -14.23
N ILE A 340 6.03 -18.15 -15.34
CA ILE A 340 7.30 -17.87 -16.01
C ILE A 340 7.31 -16.47 -16.66
N ALA A 341 6.16 -15.90 -17.03
CA ALA A 341 6.07 -14.52 -17.49
C ALA A 341 6.40 -13.52 -16.37
N GLY A 342 6.02 -13.76 -15.12
CA GLY A 342 6.42 -12.91 -13.99
C GLY A 342 7.95 -12.86 -13.79
N TRP A 343 8.61 -14.01 -13.96
CA TRP A 343 10.07 -14.16 -13.91
C TRP A 343 10.78 -13.40 -15.06
N TYR A 344 10.29 -13.53 -16.30
CA TYR A 344 10.82 -12.77 -17.43
C TYR A 344 10.49 -11.27 -17.37
N LEU A 345 9.30 -10.87 -16.90
CA LEU A 345 8.90 -9.46 -16.77
C LEU A 345 9.92 -8.69 -15.92
N THR A 346 10.31 -9.28 -14.80
CA THR A 346 11.20 -8.70 -13.79
C THR A 346 12.69 -8.93 -14.05
N GLY A 347 13.03 -9.72 -15.08
CA GLY A 347 14.42 -9.93 -15.51
C GLY A 347 15.24 -10.87 -14.62
N GLN A 348 14.57 -11.81 -13.97
CA GLN A 348 15.18 -12.74 -13.02
C GLN A 348 16.02 -13.84 -13.70
N GLU A 349 16.07 -13.89 -15.04
CA GLU A 349 16.81 -14.92 -15.77
C GLU A 349 18.33 -14.67 -15.90
N LYS A 350 18.83 -13.51 -15.46
CA LYS A 350 20.24 -13.11 -15.58
C LYS A 350 20.75 -12.39 -14.33
N GLY A 351 21.78 -12.95 -13.70
CA GLY A 351 22.46 -12.29 -12.57
C GLY A 351 21.52 -12.02 -11.39
N TYR A 352 20.56 -12.92 -11.15
CA TYR A 352 19.72 -12.86 -9.94
C TYR A 352 20.45 -13.53 -8.77
N PRO A 353 20.47 -12.94 -7.56
CA PRO A 353 21.10 -13.57 -6.40
C PRO A 353 20.36 -14.86 -6.00
N ALA A 354 21.11 -15.88 -5.60
CA ALA A 354 20.54 -17.08 -4.98
C ALA A 354 20.09 -16.80 -3.54
N VAL A 355 19.06 -17.52 -3.07
CA VAL A 355 18.55 -17.37 -1.70
C VAL A 355 19.64 -17.69 -0.67
N ASN A 356 19.95 -16.70 0.18
CA ASN A 356 21.10 -16.72 1.09
C ASN A 356 20.74 -16.75 2.59
N PHE A 357 19.50 -17.15 2.88
CA PHE A 357 18.98 -17.39 4.22
C PHE A 357 18.07 -18.63 4.23
N ASN A 358 17.60 -19.04 5.40
CA ASN A 358 16.71 -20.19 5.59
C ASN A 358 15.65 -19.87 6.66
N THR A 359 14.42 -19.54 6.26
CA THR A 359 13.34 -19.13 7.19
C THR A 359 13.14 -20.08 8.37
N PRO A 360 13.15 -21.42 8.21
CA PRO A 360 12.97 -22.35 9.34
C PRO A 360 14.10 -22.33 10.39
N THR A 361 15.28 -21.79 10.07
CA THR A 361 16.45 -21.80 10.98
C THR A 361 17.23 -20.48 10.96
N ILE A 362 16.57 -19.34 10.80
CA ILE A 362 17.15 -18.02 10.45
C ILE A 362 18.46 -17.61 11.19
N ASP A 363 18.64 -18.03 12.44
CA ASP A 363 19.81 -17.74 13.28
C ASP A 363 20.98 -18.73 13.16
N SER A 364 20.87 -19.80 12.38
CA SER A 364 21.81 -20.93 12.44
C SER A 364 21.91 -21.78 11.16
N GLY A 365 23.00 -22.55 11.08
CA GLY A 365 23.25 -23.53 10.01
C GLY A 365 23.83 -22.92 8.73
N PRO A 366 24.47 -23.74 7.88
CA PRO A 366 25.26 -23.29 6.73
C PRO A 366 24.43 -22.70 5.57
N LEU A 367 23.10 -22.70 5.67
CA LEU A 367 22.20 -22.09 4.68
C LEU A 367 21.96 -20.59 4.93
N ASN A 368 22.31 -20.08 6.11
CA ASN A 368 22.28 -18.66 6.41
C ASN A 368 23.66 -18.05 6.18
N LEU A 369 23.80 -17.27 5.10
CA LEU A 369 25.05 -16.57 4.78
C LEU A 369 25.15 -15.18 5.43
N HIS A 370 24.11 -14.78 6.18
CA HIS A 370 24.01 -13.52 6.92
C HIS A 370 24.34 -12.25 6.09
N VAL A 371 24.05 -12.27 4.78
CA VAL A 371 24.26 -11.14 3.86
C VAL A 371 23.51 -9.92 4.38
N ASP A 372 24.22 -8.82 4.62
CA ASP A 372 23.59 -7.54 4.92
C ASP A 372 23.00 -6.92 3.64
N VAL A 373 21.78 -6.40 3.76
CA VAL A 373 21.00 -5.80 2.67
C VAL A 373 20.39 -4.45 3.06
N GLN A 374 20.59 -3.99 4.31
CA GLN A 374 19.97 -2.77 4.85
C GLN A 374 20.44 -1.50 4.13
N GLY A 375 21.67 -1.51 3.59
CA GLY A 375 22.28 -0.38 2.89
C GLY A 375 22.10 0.95 3.64
N ASP A 376 21.46 1.89 2.96
CA ASP A 376 21.11 3.22 3.48
C ASP A 376 19.61 3.37 3.81
N HIS A 377 18.82 2.28 3.76
CA HIS A 377 17.35 2.30 3.80
C HIS A 377 16.77 2.96 5.06
N TYR A 378 17.49 2.92 6.17
CA TYR A 378 17.10 3.60 7.41
C TYR A 378 16.81 5.11 7.20
N LYS A 379 17.51 5.76 6.26
CA LYS A 379 17.25 7.17 5.89
C LYS A 379 15.84 7.34 5.32
N GLY A 380 15.42 6.43 4.45
CA GLY A 380 14.08 6.39 3.88
C GLY A 380 13.01 6.02 4.91
N ILE A 381 13.27 5.06 5.80
CA ILE A 381 12.35 4.69 6.89
C ILE A 381 12.11 5.89 7.82
N ARG A 382 13.18 6.61 8.20
CA ARG A 382 13.10 7.84 9.01
C ARG A 382 12.31 8.95 8.31
N GLU A 383 12.60 9.22 7.03
CA GLU A 383 11.86 10.21 6.25
C GLU A 383 10.37 9.86 6.15
N MET A 384 10.03 8.59 5.86
CA MET A 384 8.66 8.14 5.78
C MET A 384 7.93 8.26 7.13
N GLY A 385 8.52 7.80 8.24
CA GLY A 385 7.91 7.91 9.57
C GLY A 385 7.66 9.37 10.01
N ALA A 386 8.55 10.29 9.65
CA ALA A 386 8.37 11.71 9.92
C ALA A 386 7.30 12.32 8.99
N ALA A 387 7.30 11.93 7.71
CA ALA A 387 6.34 12.39 6.71
C ALA A 387 4.93 11.80 6.87
N SER A 388 4.79 10.66 7.57
CA SER A 388 3.52 9.99 7.90
C SER A 388 2.95 10.37 9.27
N THR A 389 3.71 11.08 10.11
CA THR A 389 3.22 11.54 11.43
C THR A 389 2.22 12.68 11.27
N ILE A 390 0.97 12.46 11.68
CA ILE A 390 -0.15 13.39 11.53
C ILE A 390 -0.29 14.22 12.80
N LEU A 391 -0.28 15.54 12.68
CA LEU A 391 -0.61 16.44 13.78
C LEU A 391 -2.15 16.61 13.86
N LEU A 392 -2.78 16.09 14.92
CA LEU A 392 -4.23 16.13 15.11
C LEU A 392 -4.69 17.34 15.94
N LYS A 393 -3.87 17.78 16.91
CA LYS A 393 -4.15 18.93 17.79
C LYS A 393 -2.87 19.71 18.04
N ASN A 394 -2.94 21.04 18.12
CA ASN A 394 -1.87 21.93 18.60
C ASN A 394 -2.46 23.30 19.01
N THR A 395 -2.95 23.44 20.25
CA THR A 395 -3.79 24.58 20.67
C THR A 395 -3.05 25.72 21.39
N LYS A 396 -1.86 25.47 21.97
CA LYS A 396 -1.06 26.48 22.67
C LYS A 396 0.26 26.83 21.95
N GLY A 397 0.42 26.41 20.70
CA GLY A 397 1.69 26.49 19.98
C GLY A 397 2.79 25.64 20.62
N THR A 398 2.40 24.56 21.31
CA THR A 398 3.29 23.66 22.06
C THR A 398 4.30 22.95 21.15
N LEU A 399 3.90 22.69 19.90
CA LEU A 399 4.76 22.11 18.88
C LEU A 399 5.00 23.12 17.73
N PRO A 400 6.21 23.19 17.16
CA PRO A 400 7.40 22.39 17.52
C PRO A 400 8.01 22.81 18.86
N LEU A 401 8.58 21.84 19.57
CA LEU A 401 9.27 22.01 20.85
C LEU A 401 10.45 22.97 20.73
N LYS A 402 10.66 23.77 21.78
CA LYS A 402 11.79 24.69 21.95
C LYS A 402 12.23 24.60 23.40
N ASN A 403 13.55 24.51 23.63
CA ASN A 403 14.29 24.34 24.89
C ASN A 403 13.43 24.49 26.17
N ARG A 404 13.05 23.36 26.78
CA ARG A 404 12.08 23.24 27.88
C ARG A 404 12.35 21.97 28.68
N CYS A 405 12.16 21.97 30.00
CA CYS A 405 12.24 20.78 30.84
C CYS A 405 11.14 19.77 30.50
N LEU A 406 11.53 18.60 29.97
CA LEU A 406 10.61 17.58 29.48
C LEU A 406 10.38 16.47 30.50
N TRP A 407 9.17 15.93 30.47
CA TRP A 407 8.88 14.61 31.01
C TRP A 407 8.16 13.74 29.98
N GLN A 408 8.38 12.43 30.08
CA GLN A 408 7.83 11.45 29.14
C GLN A 408 7.24 10.23 29.87
N SER A 409 6.03 9.82 29.51
CA SER A 409 5.53 8.47 29.81
C SER A 409 5.70 7.58 28.59
N LEU A 410 6.47 6.50 28.70
CA LEU A 410 6.43 5.41 27.72
C LEU A 410 5.38 4.39 28.13
N ALA A 411 4.48 4.04 27.22
CA ALA A 411 3.71 2.82 27.33
C ALA A 411 4.61 1.59 27.07
N PRO A 412 4.75 0.64 28.03
CA PRO A 412 5.27 -0.69 27.75
C PRO A 412 4.25 -1.46 26.89
N THR A 413 4.43 -1.42 25.57
CA THR A 413 3.87 -2.41 24.66
C THR A 413 4.34 -3.80 25.09
N GLN A 414 3.47 -4.56 25.74
CA GLN A 414 3.90 -5.78 26.43
C GLN A 414 4.33 -6.93 25.50
N HIS A 415 4.09 -6.82 24.18
CA HIS A 415 4.03 -7.96 23.26
C HIS A 415 4.99 -7.93 22.06
N HIS A 416 6.05 -7.12 22.07
CA HIS A 416 7.10 -7.13 21.03
C HIS A 416 7.85 -8.45 20.83
N LEU A 417 7.63 -9.45 21.70
CA LEU A 417 8.20 -10.79 21.57
C LEU A 417 7.52 -11.64 20.47
N PHE A 418 6.50 -11.11 19.78
CA PHE A 418 5.75 -11.85 18.74
C PHE A 418 5.66 -11.14 17.38
N ALA A 419 6.29 -9.96 17.19
CA ALA A 419 6.25 -9.24 15.92
C ALA A 419 6.76 -10.10 14.75
N ALA A 420 7.90 -10.78 14.96
CA ALA A 420 8.30 -11.96 14.21
C ALA A 420 9.17 -12.81 15.14
N GLN A 421 8.68 -13.93 15.68
CA GLN A 421 9.52 -14.91 16.41
C GLN A 421 9.05 -16.36 16.22
N TRP A 422 9.70 -17.05 15.28
CA TRP A 422 9.90 -18.51 15.38
C TRP A 422 10.96 -18.88 16.44
N VAL A 423 11.67 -17.88 16.98
CA VAL A 423 12.71 -18.02 18.00
C VAL A 423 12.41 -17.06 19.14
N TYR A 424 11.78 -17.55 20.22
CA TYR A 424 11.57 -16.79 21.46
C TYR A 424 12.93 -16.33 22.04
N ARG A 425 13.21 -15.02 22.01
CA ARG A 425 14.47 -14.46 22.55
C ARG A 425 14.25 -13.72 23.88
N PRO A 426 14.44 -14.37 25.04
CA PRO A 426 14.34 -13.70 26.33
C PRO A 426 15.45 -12.64 26.49
N GLY A 427 15.09 -11.47 27.01
CA GLY A 427 16.05 -10.44 27.45
C GLY A 427 15.96 -9.07 26.76
N ARG A 428 15.35 -8.95 25.57
CA ARG A 428 15.09 -7.63 24.96
C ARG A 428 13.91 -6.94 25.67
N ARG A 429 14.03 -5.63 25.94
CA ARG A 429 13.11 -4.87 26.81
C ARG A 429 11.93 -4.27 26.01
N ARG A 430 10.74 -4.27 26.63
CA ARG A 430 9.41 -4.07 26.00
C ARG A 430 9.01 -2.58 25.83
N TRP A 431 9.31 -1.93 24.70
CA TRP A 431 8.97 -0.49 24.50
C TRP A 431 8.58 -0.14 23.05
N THR A 432 7.59 0.78 22.92
CA THR A 432 7.05 1.43 21.71
C THR A 432 6.48 0.55 20.60
N LEU A 433 5.19 0.73 20.26
CA LEU A 433 4.61 0.09 19.07
C LEU A 433 5.23 0.70 17.79
N ALA A 434 5.86 -0.14 16.97
CA ALA A 434 6.52 0.27 15.73
C ALA A 434 6.13 -0.61 14.52
N MET A 435 5.53 -1.76 14.78
CA MET A 435 5.01 -2.76 13.85
C MET A 435 4.01 -3.63 14.66
N ALA A 436 2.95 -4.11 14.02
CA ALA A 436 1.94 -4.98 14.63
C ALA A 436 2.32 -6.48 14.49
N TRP A 437 1.42 -7.42 14.77
CA TRP A 437 1.70 -8.87 14.73
C TRP A 437 1.13 -9.60 13.49
N GLY A 438 1.71 -10.75 13.16
CA GLY A 438 1.23 -11.65 12.10
C GLY A 438 2.32 -12.00 11.10
N SER A 439 1.93 -12.34 9.87
CA SER A 439 2.86 -12.55 8.76
C SER A 439 3.26 -11.27 8.03
N GLY A 440 2.56 -10.14 8.24
CA GLY A 440 2.84 -8.83 7.61
C GLY A 440 4.10 -8.11 8.14
N THR A 441 5.10 -8.85 8.61
CA THR A 441 6.13 -8.37 9.52
C THR A 441 7.54 -8.78 9.08
N THR A 442 8.55 -8.14 9.68
CA THR A 442 9.97 -8.46 9.48
C THR A 442 10.76 -8.27 10.79
N GLU A 443 11.94 -8.89 10.86
CA GLU A 443 12.84 -8.80 12.02
C GLU A 443 13.49 -7.40 12.10
N PHE A 444 13.46 -6.79 13.28
CA PHE A 444 14.11 -5.50 13.52
C PHE A 444 15.64 -5.68 13.69
N PRO A 445 16.50 -5.08 12.83
CA PRO A 445 17.94 -5.07 13.07
C PRO A 445 18.26 -4.29 14.36
N TYR A 446 17.53 -3.19 14.56
CA TYR A 446 17.42 -2.41 15.78
C TYR A 446 16.05 -1.72 15.81
N LEU A 447 15.70 -1.06 16.92
CA LEU A 447 14.50 -0.20 17.01
C LEU A 447 14.83 0.99 17.92
N ILE A 448 14.95 2.18 17.34
CA ILE A 448 15.21 3.41 18.11
C ILE A 448 13.92 3.82 18.81
N SER A 449 13.92 3.78 20.14
CA SER A 449 12.74 4.15 20.92
C SER A 449 12.55 5.67 20.99
N PRO A 450 11.32 6.19 21.12
CA PRO A 450 11.07 7.60 21.38
C PRO A 450 11.80 8.17 22.59
N LEU A 451 11.97 7.40 23.67
CA LEU A 451 12.71 7.84 24.85
C LEU A 451 14.21 8.00 24.55
N GLU A 452 14.81 7.06 23.84
CA GLU A 452 16.21 7.11 23.43
C GLU A 452 16.49 8.31 22.53
N ALA A 453 15.65 8.55 21.52
CA ALA A 453 15.78 9.69 20.63
C ALA A 453 15.55 11.04 21.35
N ILE A 454 14.54 11.12 22.24
CA ILE A 454 14.30 12.33 23.05
C ILE A 454 15.44 12.58 24.04
N GLN A 455 15.99 11.56 24.68
CA GLN A 455 17.19 11.67 25.52
C GLN A 455 18.43 12.08 24.72
N ALA A 456 18.60 11.58 23.49
CA ALA A 456 19.70 11.97 22.61
C ALA A 456 19.59 13.45 22.21
N ARG A 457 18.40 13.91 21.82
CA ARG A 457 18.15 15.31 21.46
C ARG A 457 18.27 16.24 22.67
N ALA A 458 17.76 15.86 23.83
CA ALA A 458 17.83 16.68 25.03
C ALA A 458 19.26 16.90 25.54
N LYS A 459 20.18 15.95 25.31
CA LYS A 459 21.63 16.15 25.56
C LYS A 459 22.23 17.26 24.68
N GLN A 460 21.71 17.45 23.47
CA GLN A 460 22.12 18.52 22.54
C GLN A 460 21.51 19.87 22.96
N ASP A 461 20.22 19.88 23.30
CA ASP A 461 19.47 21.06 23.71
C ASP A 461 19.67 21.45 25.20
N HIS A 462 20.69 20.88 25.87
CA HIS A 462 20.97 21.03 27.32
C HIS A 462 19.73 20.95 28.22
N THR A 463 18.81 20.05 27.85
CA THR A 463 17.46 19.96 28.39
C THR A 463 17.35 18.80 29.39
N SER A 464 16.71 19.06 30.53
CA SER A 464 16.37 18.01 31.49
C SER A 464 15.25 17.12 30.93
N VAL A 465 15.48 15.80 30.92
CA VAL A 465 14.46 14.77 30.63
C VAL A 465 14.33 13.86 31.84
N SER A 466 13.09 13.58 32.22
CA SER A 466 12.75 12.57 33.22
C SER A 466 11.62 11.69 32.69
N TRP A 467 11.62 10.40 33.03
CA TRP A 467 10.69 9.45 32.42
C TRP A 467 9.89 8.64 33.44
N HIS A 468 8.76 8.12 32.98
CA HIS A 468 7.96 7.10 33.62
C HIS A 468 7.59 6.04 32.58
N THR A 469 7.41 4.80 32.98
CA THR A 469 7.33 3.67 32.03
C THR A 469 6.40 2.55 32.49
N LEU A 470 5.39 2.89 33.30
CA LEU A 470 4.45 1.95 33.91
C LEU A 470 3.04 2.56 33.90
N ASP A 471 2.27 2.29 32.85
CA ASP A 471 0.97 2.94 32.60
C ASP A 471 -0.08 2.70 33.70
N TRP A 472 0.10 1.65 34.49
CA TRP A 472 -0.73 1.31 35.64
C TRP A 472 -0.33 2.07 36.92
N ASP A 473 0.91 2.57 37.02
CA ASP A 473 1.33 3.53 38.05
C ASP A 473 0.98 4.96 37.60
N THR A 474 -0.31 5.25 37.44
CA THR A 474 -0.78 6.59 37.03
C THR A 474 -0.50 7.64 38.11
N ALA A 475 -0.46 7.26 39.39
CA ALA A 475 -0.10 8.14 40.50
C ALA A 475 1.37 8.58 40.43
N GLY A 476 2.29 7.65 40.19
CA GLY A 476 3.69 7.94 39.95
C GLY A 476 3.95 8.60 38.59
N ALA A 477 3.11 8.38 37.58
CA ALA A 477 3.14 9.16 36.34
C ALA A 477 2.80 10.63 36.61
N LYS A 478 1.64 10.87 37.24
CA LYS A 478 1.10 12.18 37.63
C LYS A 478 2.10 12.99 38.47
N THR A 479 2.67 12.38 39.51
CA THR A 479 3.67 13.02 40.38
C THR A 479 4.95 13.41 39.64
N ARG A 480 5.40 12.61 38.67
CA ARG A 480 6.62 12.91 37.87
C ARG A 480 6.36 13.90 36.73
N ALA A 481 5.13 13.97 36.20
CA ALA A 481 4.70 14.91 35.18
C ALA A 481 4.38 16.32 35.74
N LYS A 482 4.08 16.41 37.04
CA LYS A 482 3.90 17.67 37.76
C LYS A 482 5.17 18.53 37.67
N ASP A 483 4.99 19.85 37.60
CA ASP A 483 6.07 20.84 37.60
C ASP A 483 7.07 20.70 36.42
N LYS A 484 6.59 20.24 35.25
CA LYS A 484 7.35 20.09 33.99
C LYS A 484 6.81 21.02 32.90
N ASP A 485 7.69 21.54 32.05
CA ASP A 485 7.29 22.47 30.97
C ASP A 485 6.48 21.79 29.86
N VAL A 486 6.67 20.48 29.69
CA VAL A 486 5.92 19.61 28.76
C VAL A 486 5.85 18.19 29.34
N ALA A 487 4.68 17.55 29.27
CA ALA A 487 4.52 16.12 29.56
C ALA A 487 4.12 15.36 28.28
N ILE A 488 4.99 14.50 27.75
CA ILE A 488 4.74 13.74 26.52
C ILE A 488 4.28 12.32 26.89
N VAL A 489 3.00 12.02 26.68
CA VAL A 489 2.40 10.71 26.98
C VAL A 489 2.30 9.88 25.70
N PHE A 490 2.92 8.71 25.71
CA PHE A 490 2.84 7.75 24.62
C PHE A 490 1.76 6.71 24.92
N ILE A 491 0.85 6.49 23.97
CA ILE A 491 -0.20 5.45 24.05
C ILE A 491 -0.23 4.63 22.75
N ASN A 492 -0.87 3.46 22.81
CA ASN A 492 -0.99 2.56 21.66
C ASN A 492 -2.33 1.81 21.64
N SER A 493 -2.62 1.20 20.50
CA SER A 493 -3.67 0.18 20.32
C SER A 493 -3.22 -0.70 19.16
N ASP A 494 -3.18 -2.01 19.38
CA ASP A 494 -2.49 -3.00 18.56
C ASP A 494 -3.46 -4.01 17.94
N SER A 495 -3.04 -4.72 16.90
CA SER A 495 -3.82 -5.76 16.22
C SER A 495 -2.93 -6.60 15.31
N GLY A 496 -3.49 -7.61 14.66
CA GLY A 496 -2.72 -8.36 13.68
C GLY A 496 -3.47 -9.52 13.05
N GLU A 497 -2.70 -10.53 12.64
CA GLU A 497 -3.22 -11.73 12.01
C GLU A 497 -3.87 -12.70 13.02
N GLY A 498 -4.99 -13.33 12.62
CA GLY A 498 -5.88 -14.10 13.49
C GLY A 498 -5.33 -15.42 14.04
N TYR A 499 -4.16 -15.88 13.57
CA TYR A 499 -3.48 -17.05 14.14
C TYR A 499 -2.80 -16.75 15.48
N LEU A 500 -2.67 -15.47 15.86
CA LEU A 500 -2.23 -15.04 17.19
C LEU A 500 -3.38 -14.39 17.96
N THR A 501 -3.31 -14.47 19.29
CA THR A 501 -4.26 -13.81 20.20
C THR A 501 -3.49 -13.06 21.27
N VAL A 502 -3.75 -11.76 21.41
CA VAL A 502 -3.05 -10.87 22.36
C VAL A 502 -4.07 -10.15 23.22
N ASP A 503 -4.01 -10.35 24.54
CA ASP A 503 -4.98 -9.80 25.51
C ASP A 503 -6.45 -10.09 25.12
N GLY A 504 -6.71 -11.31 24.61
CA GLY A 504 -8.00 -11.76 24.10
C GLY A 504 -8.37 -11.27 22.70
N ASN A 505 -7.59 -10.38 22.07
CA ASN A 505 -7.83 -9.89 20.70
C ASN A 505 -7.31 -10.93 19.69
N ARG A 506 -8.22 -11.59 18.98
CA ARG A 506 -7.95 -12.71 18.05
C ARG A 506 -7.65 -12.20 16.63
N GLY A 507 -6.51 -11.53 16.48
CA GLY A 507 -6.18 -10.73 15.30
C GLY A 507 -6.95 -9.41 15.26
N ASP A 508 -8.27 -9.49 15.12
CA ASP A 508 -9.20 -8.36 15.22
C ASP A 508 -9.22 -7.73 16.62
N ARG A 509 -9.51 -6.43 16.69
CA ARG A 509 -9.58 -5.68 17.95
C ARG A 509 -10.95 -5.81 18.64
N ASN A 510 -10.96 -6.30 19.87
CA ASN A 510 -12.15 -6.40 20.71
C ASN A 510 -12.73 -5.01 21.05
N ASN A 511 -11.92 -3.95 21.01
CA ASN A 511 -12.33 -2.56 21.28
C ASN A 511 -11.55 -1.56 20.40
N LEU A 512 -11.94 -0.29 20.46
CA LEU A 512 -11.25 0.83 19.82
C LEU A 512 -10.68 1.82 20.85
N THR A 513 -10.26 1.35 22.03
CA THR A 513 -9.67 2.20 23.09
C THR A 513 -8.14 2.13 23.08
N ALA A 514 -7.48 3.01 23.82
CA ALA A 514 -6.04 2.87 24.06
C ALA A 514 -5.79 1.64 24.96
N TRP A 515 -4.83 0.80 24.56
CA TRP A 515 -4.40 -0.37 25.31
C TRP A 515 -3.58 0.03 26.55
N ASN A 516 -3.31 -0.95 27.43
CA ASN A 516 -2.47 -0.80 28.62
C ASN A 516 -2.85 0.41 29.50
N ASN A 517 -4.14 0.64 29.79
CA ASN A 517 -4.62 1.75 30.63
C ASN A 517 -4.32 3.17 30.05
N GLY A 518 -3.95 3.28 28.76
CA GLY A 518 -3.47 4.51 28.13
C GLY A 518 -4.43 5.71 28.21
N ASP A 519 -5.73 5.50 28.03
CA ASP A 519 -6.73 6.58 28.13
C ASP A 519 -6.78 7.18 29.55
N ASN A 520 -6.57 6.35 30.57
CA ASN A 520 -6.54 6.76 31.96
C ASN A 520 -5.21 7.47 32.31
N LEU A 521 -4.09 6.96 31.80
CA LEU A 521 -2.77 7.59 31.91
C LEU A 521 -2.78 9.02 31.35
N VAL A 522 -3.36 9.24 30.17
CA VAL A 522 -3.48 10.60 29.59
C VAL A 522 -4.31 11.52 30.49
N ARG A 523 -5.45 11.05 31.03
CA ARG A 523 -6.27 11.86 31.96
C ARG A 523 -5.52 12.24 33.22
N GLU A 524 -4.84 11.29 33.86
CA GLU A 524 -4.12 11.53 35.12
C GLU A 524 -2.92 12.46 34.92
N VAL A 525 -2.14 12.28 33.85
CA VAL A 525 -1.05 13.21 33.49
C VAL A 525 -1.59 14.60 33.16
N ALA A 526 -2.63 14.71 32.34
CA ALA A 526 -3.24 16.00 31.98
C ALA A 526 -3.94 16.69 33.17
N SER A 527 -4.23 15.97 34.27
CA SER A 527 -4.71 16.57 35.51
C SER A 527 -3.61 17.26 36.34
N ALA A 528 -2.33 16.93 36.10
CA ALA A 528 -1.17 17.50 36.82
C ALA A 528 -0.21 18.32 35.94
N ASN A 529 -0.26 18.16 34.61
CA ASN A 529 0.54 18.95 33.66
C ASN A 529 -0.34 19.69 32.66
N SER A 530 -0.26 21.03 32.66
CA SER A 530 -1.08 21.92 31.82
C SER A 530 -0.63 22.04 30.35
N ASN A 531 0.46 21.34 30.00
CA ASN A 531 1.07 21.31 28.67
C ASN A 531 1.39 19.85 28.26
N THR A 532 0.39 18.98 28.39
CA THR A 532 0.47 17.58 27.96
C THR A 532 0.43 17.49 26.43
N VAL A 533 1.27 16.61 25.87
CA VAL A 533 1.30 16.21 24.45
C VAL A 533 1.05 14.71 24.39
N VAL A 534 0.17 14.24 23.52
CA VAL A 534 -0.10 12.80 23.33
C VAL A 534 0.50 12.32 22.02
N VAL A 535 1.19 11.18 22.04
CA VAL A 535 1.69 10.47 20.85
C VAL A 535 1.00 9.11 20.77
N VAL A 536 0.33 8.85 19.64
CA VAL A 536 -0.40 7.60 19.40
C VAL A 536 0.32 6.78 18.33
N HIS A 537 0.82 5.61 18.70
CA HIS A 537 1.24 4.57 17.75
C HIS A 537 0.14 3.51 17.66
N SER A 538 -0.49 3.34 16.50
CA SER A 538 -1.63 2.42 16.38
C SER A 538 -1.86 1.94 14.95
N VAL A 539 -2.34 0.70 14.87
CA VAL A 539 -2.79 -0.02 13.66
C VAL A 539 -3.96 0.65 12.93
N GLY A 540 -4.82 1.36 13.65
CA GLY A 540 -6.08 1.92 13.15
C GLY A 540 -6.70 2.85 14.17
N PRO A 541 -7.81 3.53 13.85
CA PRO A 541 -8.36 4.59 14.69
C PRO A 541 -8.69 4.12 16.12
N ILE A 542 -8.60 5.03 17.09
CA ILE A 542 -9.08 4.84 18.47
C ILE A 542 -10.01 5.98 18.89
N ILE A 543 -10.90 5.70 19.84
CA ILE A 543 -11.82 6.65 20.44
C ILE A 543 -11.08 7.49 21.48
N MET A 544 -10.96 8.80 21.24
CA MET A 544 -10.16 9.70 22.09
C MET A 544 -11.00 10.54 23.07
N GLU A 545 -12.33 10.42 23.04
CA GLU A 545 -13.25 11.25 23.84
C GLU A 545 -12.95 11.34 25.35
N PRO A 546 -12.40 10.31 26.04
CA PRO A 546 -12.08 10.41 27.47
C PRO A 546 -11.05 11.48 27.84
N TRP A 547 -10.29 12.03 26.88
CA TRP A 547 -9.23 13.00 27.13
C TRP A 547 -9.01 14.06 26.04
N ILE A 548 -9.49 13.88 24.81
CA ILE A 548 -9.11 14.72 23.66
C ILE A 548 -9.47 16.21 23.81
N ASP A 549 -10.60 16.53 24.46
CA ASP A 549 -11.05 17.91 24.67
C ASP A 549 -10.48 18.57 25.93
N ASN A 550 -9.67 17.83 26.73
CA ASN A 550 -9.02 18.40 27.91
C ASN A 550 -8.12 19.60 27.49
N PRO A 551 -8.26 20.79 28.10
CA PRO A 551 -7.47 21.99 27.75
C PRO A 551 -5.98 21.88 28.12
N ASN A 552 -5.61 20.87 28.91
CA ASN A 552 -4.23 20.53 29.23
C ASN A 552 -3.61 19.52 28.24
N VAL A 553 -4.42 18.81 27.44
CA VAL A 553 -3.94 18.09 26.25
C VAL A 553 -3.79 19.12 25.13
N THR A 554 -2.58 19.64 24.98
CA THR A 554 -2.29 20.79 24.11
C THR A 554 -1.95 20.40 22.68
N ALA A 555 -1.32 19.24 22.49
CA ALA A 555 -1.06 18.68 21.17
C ALA A 555 -1.25 17.16 21.14
N VAL A 556 -1.56 16.64 19.96
CA VAL A 556 -1.75 15.21 19.69
C VAL A 556 -1.12 14.88 18.35
N LEU A 557 -0.24 13.87 18.33
CA LEU A 557 0.34 13.31 17.10
C LEU A 557 -0.10 11.86 16.93
N TRP A 558 -0.39 11.48 15.69
CA TRP A 558 -0.62 10.10 15.27
C TRP A 558 0.58 9.65 14.45
N ALA A 559 1.37 8.71 14.98
CA ALA A 559 2.61 8.23 14.38
C ALA A 559 2.47 6.87 13.68
N GLY A 560 1.33 6.18 13.83
CA GLY A 560 1.06 4.91 13.16
C GLY A 560 2.03 3.79 13.59
N LEU A 561 2.66 3.13 12.62
CA LEU A 561 3.67 2.07 12.79
C LEU A 561 4.97 2.45 12.06
N PRO A 562 5.85 3.27 12.66
CA PRO A 562 6.96 3.93 11.95
C PRO A 562 8.25 3.09 11.77
N GLY A 563 8.24 1.79 12.09
CA GLY A 563 9.40 0.91 11.90
C GLY A 563 10.63 1.28 12.74
N GLN A 564 11.83 0.88 12.28
CA GLN A 564 13.06 0.85 13.08
C GLN A 564 13.56 2.24 13.56
N GLU A 565 13.12 3.31 12.89
CA GLU A 565 13.50 4.69 13.16
C GLU A 565 12.45 5.46 14.00
N SER A 566 11.46 4.76 14.58
CA SER A 566 10.33 5.31 15.37
C SER A 566 10.66 6.58 16.16
N GLY A 567 11.64 6.52 17.07
CA GLY A 567 12.00 7.66 17.90
C GLY A 567 12.66 8.81 17.14
N ASN A 568 13.54 8.52 16.18
CA ASN A 568 14.25 9.51 15.38
C ASN A 568 13.28 10.29 14.48
N ALA A 569 12.42 9.56 13.76
CA ALA A 569 11.38 10.11 12.89
C ALA A 569 10.40 11.01 13.67
N LEU A 570 9.99 10.59 14.87
CA LEU A 570 9.14 11.39 15.74
C LEU A 570 9.85 12.64 16.28
N VAL A 571 11.13 12.55 16.65
CA VAL A 571 11.90 13.71 17.13
C VAL A 571 12.06 14.78 16.06
N ASP A 572 12.23 14.40 14.79
CA ASP A 572 12.28 15.35 13.68
C ASP A 572 11.00 16.19 13.58
N VAL A 573 9.83 15.56 13.81
CA VAL A 573 8.54 16.26 13.84
C VAL A 573 8.38 17.07 15.13
N LEU A 574 8.56 16.44 16.30
CA LEU A 574 8.38 17.10 17.61
C LEU A 574 9.18 18.40 17.75
N TYR A 575 10.41 18.45 17.22
CA TYR A 575 11.28 19.62 17.26
C TYR A 575 11.28 20.45 15.96
N GLY A 576 10.43 20.12 14.99
CA GLY A 576 10.20 20.93 13.78
C GLY A 576 11.32 20.92 12.73
N ALA A 577 12.21 19.92 12.75
CA ALA A 577 13.10 19.64 11.62
C ALA A 577 12.28 19.17 10.40
N VAL A 578 11.20 18.42 10.65
CA VAL A 578 10.12 18.15 9.70
C VAL A 578 8.86 18.88 10.16
N ASN A 579 8.31 19.71 9.29
CA ASN A 579 6.96 20.26 9.49
C ASN A 579 5.93 19.20 9.04
N PRO A 580 5.04 18.71 9.93
CA PRO A 580 4.09 17.66 9.60
C PRO A 580 3.15 18.09 8.48
N SER A 581 2.89 17.15 7.58
CA SER A 581 2.00 17.30 6.43
C SER A 581 1.13 16.08 6.17
N ALA A 582 1.29 15.03 6.97
CA ALA A 582 0.52 13.80 6.85
C ALA A 582 -0.97 14.08 7.07
N LYS A 583 -1.81 13.26 6.43
CA LYS A 583 -3.27 13.34 6.53
C LYS A 583 -3.81 11.95 6.88
N LEU A 584 -4.88 11.89 7.66
CA LEU A 584 -5.51 10.63 8.06
C LEU A 584 -6.02 9.81 6.87
N PRO A 585 -5.64 8.53 6.72
CA PRO A 585 -6.13 7.64 5.66
C PRO A 585 -7.46 6.93 6.02
N TYR A 586 -8.03 7.25 7.18
CA TYR A 586 -9.31 6.78 7.71
C TYR A 586 -9.91 7.85 8.64
N THR A 587 -11.18 7.73 8.97
CA THR A 587 -11.86 8.63 9.91
C THR A 587 -11.58 8.20 11.35
N ILE A 588 -11.49 9.16 12.27
CA ILE A 588 -11.49 8.91 13.72
C ILE A 588 -12.86 9.31 14.27
N ALA A 589 -13.64 8.32 14.69
CA ALA A 589 -14.96 8.46 15.31
C ALA A 589 -14.95 9.10 16.71
N LYS A 590 -16.14 9.45 17.23
CA LYS A 590 -16.36 9.79 18.64
C LYS A 590 -16.82 8.58 19.46
N GLN A 591 -17.50 7.64 18.83
CA GLN A 591 -17.92 6.38 19.45
C GLN A 591 -17.82 5.25 18.41
N ARG A 592 -17.64 4.02 18.89
CA ARG A 592 -17.45 2.85 18.01
C ARG A 592 -18.61 2.65 17.01
N SER A 593 -19.85 2.91 17.44
CA SER A 593 -21.06 2.81 16.61
C SER A 593 -21.11 3.80 15.44
N ASP A 594 -20.30 4.87 15.41
CA ASP A 594 -20.31 5.86 14.33
C ASP A 594 -19.84 5.29 12.97
N TYR A 595 -19.07 4.18 12.96
CA TYR A 595 -18.60 3.54 11.72
C TYR A 595 -19.68 2.73 11.00
N GLY A 596 -20.78 2.38 11.68
CA GLY A 596 -21.89 1.58 11.15
C GLY A 596 -21.52 0.18 10.64
N THR A 597 -20.31 -0.30 10.97
CA THR A 597 -19.69 -1.54 10.49
C THR A 597 -18.93 -2.18 11.65
N GLU A 598 -19.00 -3.51 11.77
CA GLU A 598 -18.42 -4.26 12.89
C GLU A 598 -17.84 -5.59 12.47
N VAL A 599 -16.96 -6.14 13.32
CA VAL A 599 -16.44 -7.51 13.19
C VAL A 599 -17.56 -8.47 13.60
N VAL A 600 -17.82 -9.48 12.78
CA VAL A 600 -18.79 -10.54 13.08
C VAL A 600 -18.10 -11.61 13.92
N TYR A 601 -18.37 -11.57 15.23
CA TYR A 601 -17.90 -12.55 16.21
C TYR A 601 -18.80 -13.79 16.22
N ASP A 602 -18.59 -14.71 15.26
CA ASP A 602 -19.31 -15.98 15.17
C ASP A 602 -18.49 -17.13 15.79
N GLU A 603 -19.08 -17.79 16.79
CA GLU A 603 -18.50 -18.97 17.48
C GLU A 603 -19.14 -20.30 17.05
N SER A 604 -20.00 -20.30 16.02
CA SER A 604 -20.65 -21.51 15.53
C SER A 604 -19.66 -22.42 14.78
N ASN A 605 -20.05 -23.66 14.49
CA ASN A 605 -19.29 -24.53 13.59
C ASN A 605 -19.57 -24.26 12.10
N GLY A 606 -20.42 -23.28 11.77
CA GLY A 606 -20.80 -22.93 10.40
C GLY A 606 -19.82 -21.97 9.73
N ILE A 607 -20.15 -21.67 8.46
CA ILE A 607 -19.58 -20.56 7.68
C ILE A 607 -20.55 -19.38 7.82
N PRO A 608 -20.32 -18.41 8.72
CA PRO A 608 -21.11 -17.18 8.77
C PRO A 608 -21.09 -16.43 7.43
N HIS A 609 -22.27 -16.05 6.98
CA HIS A 609 -22.48 -15.08 5.91
C HIS A 609 -22.45 -13.68 6.51
N ILE A 610 -21.47 -12.88 6.08
CA ILE A 610 -21.21 -11.51 6.54
C ILE A 610 -21.75 -10.56 5.47
N PRO A 611 -22.93 -9.94 5.67
CA PRO A 611 -23.49 -9.03 4.67
C PRO A 611 -22.73 -7.70 4.64
N TYR A 612 -22.36 -7.26 3.43
CA TYR A 612 -21.77 -5.94 3.17
C TYR A 612 -22.90 -4.95 2.83
N SER A 613 -23.92 -4.90 3.67
CA SER A 613 -25.16 -4.12 3.45
C SER A 613 -24.96 -2.61 3.51
N GLU A 614 -23.79 -2.14 3.98
CA GLU A 614 -23.36 -0.76 3.83
C GLU A 614 -22.95 -0.39 2.39
N GLY A 615 -22.64 -1.38 1.54
CA GLY A 615 -22.27 -1.21 0.14
C GLY A 615 -21.11 -0.23 -0.05
N LEU A 616 -21.37 0.90 -0.72
CA LEU A 616 -20.38 1.97 -0.96
C LEU A 616 -20.08 2.82 0.28
N PHE A 617 -20.78 2.65 1.40
CA PHE A 617 -20.80 3.63 2.50
C PHE A 617 -20.02 3.16 3.74
N ILE A 618 -18.71 2.95 3.57
CA ILE A 618 -17.71 2.74 4.66
C ILE A 618 -16.97 4.04 5.03
N ASP A 619 -16.38 4.09 6.22
CA ASP A 619 -15.57 5.22 6.74
C ASP A 619 -16.20 6.60 6.42
N TYR A 620 -15.46 7.57 5.89
CA TYR A 620 -15.98 8.92 5.69
C TYR A 620 -17.21 8.96 4.76
N ARG A 621 -17.38 7.98 3.86
CA ARG A 621 -18.58 7.85 3.02
C ARG A 621 -19.82 7.53 3.86
N HIS A 622 -19.65 6.74 4.92
CA HIS A 622 -20.65 6.49 5.96
C HIS A 622 -21.00 7.78 6.72
N PHE A 623 -19.97 8.45 7.25
CA PHE A 623 -20.13 9.67 8.05
C PHE A 623 -20.77 10.81 7.24
N ASP A 624 -20.45 10.91 5.94
CA ASP A 624 -21.03 11.89 5.02
C ASP A 624 -22.50 11.58 4.71
N LYS A 625 -22.84 10.32 4.40
CA LYS A 625 -24.23 9.90 4.14
C LYS A 625 -25.14 10.14 5.34
N ASN A 626 -24.67 9.77 6.53
CA ASN A 626 -25.47 9.80 7.75
C ASN A 626 -25.31 11.11 8.56
N ASN A 627 -24.63 12.12 7.99
CA ASN A 627 -24.32 13.41 8.62
C ASN A 627 -23.66 13.32 10.02
N ILE A 628 -22.89 12.24 10.24
CA ILE A 628 -22.17 12.03 11.49
C ILE A 628 -20.99 13.01 11.55
N THR A 629 -20.74 13.57 12.73
CA THR A 629 -19.61 14.48 12.98
C THR A 629 -18.46 13.69 13.63
N PRO A 630 -17.40 13.33 12.88
CA PRO A 630 -16.27 12.60 13.43
C PRO A 630 -15.48 13.44 14.44
N ARG A 631 -14.58 12.80 15.19
CA ARG A 631 -13.57 13.48 16.01
C ARG A 631 -12.48 14.08 15.11
N PHE A 632 -11.99 13.32 14.13
CA PHE A 632 -11.16 13.82 13.03
C PHE A 632 -11.59 13.14 11.72
N PRO A 633 -11.93 13.90 10.65
CA PRO A 633 -12.38 13.31 9.39
C PRO A 633 -11.22 12.73 8.56
N PHE A 634 -11.53 11.82 7.64
CA PHE A 634 -10.60 11.39 6.59
C PHE A 634 -9.90 12.58 5.90
N GLY A 635 -8.63 12.40 5.58
CA GLY A 635 -7.81 13.44 4.97
C GLY A 635 -7.46 14.60 5.89
N PHE A 636 -7.76 14.56 7.20
CA PHE A 636 -7.38 15.62 8.15
C PHE A 636 -5.93 15.50 8.62
N GLY A 637 -5.28 16.65 8.80
CA GLY A 637 -3.96 16.77 9.41
C GLY A 637 -3.47 18.22 9.39
N LEU A 638 -3.01 18.70 10.55
CA LEU A 638 -2.49 20.05 10.76
C LEU A 638 -1.01 20.15 10.34
N SER A 639 -0.52 21.39 10.24
CA SER A 639 0.87 21.74 9.96
C SER A 639 1.34 22.85 10.92
N TYR A 640 2.65 23.07 11.05
CA TYR A 640 3.22 24.23 11.73
C TYR A 640 3.14 25.53 10.90
N THR A 641 2.58 25.47 9.68
CA THR A 641 2.20 26.64 8.89
C THR A 641 0.75 26.56 8.43
N THR A 642 0.23 27.67 7.89
CA THR A 642 -1.12 27.76 7.33
C THR A 642 -1.08 27.88 5.81
N PHE A 643 -2.17 27.49 5.15
CA PHE A 643 -2.30 27.53 3.69
C PHE A 643 -3.65 28.12 3.28
N SER A 644 -3.67 28.92 2.21
CA SER A 644 -4.89 29.41 1.55
C SER A 644 -5.00 28.87 0.12
N TYR A 645 -6.24 28.63 -0.32
CA TYR A 645 -6.58 28.02 -1.60
C TYR A 645 -7.36 29.04 -2.44
N ALA A 646 -7.07 29.16 -3.75
CA ALA A 646 -7.67 30.16 -4.62
C ALA A 646 -7.78 29.70 -6.09
N ASN A 647 -8.46 30.51 -6.92
CA ASN A 647 -8.39 30.48 -8.38
C ASN A 647 -8.68 29.12 -9.04
N LEU A 648 -9.68 28.39 -8.53
CA LEU A 648 -10.19 27.16 -9.12
C LEU A 648 -10.59 27.39 -10.59
N ARG A 649 -10.15 26.51 -11.47
CA ARG A 649 -10.59 26.39 -12.85
C ARG A 649 -10.82 24.91 -13.16
N VAL A 650 -11.97 24.62 -13.74
CA VAL A 650 -12.37 23.31 -14.25
C VAL A 650 -12.56 23.49 -15.75
N SER A 651 -11.90 22.68 -16.57
CA SER A 651 -11.98 22.80 -18.03
C SER A 651 -11.84 21.45 -18.71
N ARG A 652 -12.61 21.22 -19.77
CA ARG A 652 -12.49 20.05 -20.66
C ARG A 652 -11.02 19.91 -21.08
N SER A 653 -10.43 18.74 -20.87
CA SER A 653 -8.99 18.53 -21.10
C SER A 653 -8.65 18.58 -22.58
N THR A 654 -7.59 19.30 -22.96
CA THR A 654 -7.08 19.31 -24.34
C THR A 654 -6.45 17.98 -24.76
N LYS A 655 -6.35 17.01 -23.82
CA LYS A 655 -5.85 15.64 -24.03
C LYS A 655 -6.99 14.61 -24.04
N ALA A 656 -8.24 15.05 -24.12
CA ALA A 656 -9.37 14.14 -24.22
C ALA A 656 -9.32 13.28 -25.48
N SER A 657 -9.32 11.96 -25.29
CA SER A 657 -9.51 10.99 -26.37
C SER A 657 -10.85 11.20 -27.07
N THR A 658 -10.89 10.90 -28.37
CA THR A 658 -12.08 10.87 -29.21
C THR A 658 -12.26 9.47 -29.79
N GLY A 659 -13.51 9.04 -30.02
CA GLY A 659 -13.81 7.72 -30.57
C GLY A 659 -15.26 7.30 -30.33
N SER A 660 -15.67 6.21 -30.98
CA SER A 660 -17.00 5.59 -30.87
C SER A 660 -17.41 5.28 -29.42
N GLU A 661 -16.44 4.82 -28.62
CA GLU A 661 -16.57 4.44 -27.22
C GLU A 661 -16.75 5.67 -26.34
N VAL A 662 -16.00 6.75 -26.62
CA VAL A 662 -16.13 8.03 -25.90
C VAL A 662 -17.50 8.65 -26.17
N SER A 663 -17.90 8.80 -27.43
CA SER A 663 -19.23 9.33 -27.78
C SER A 663 -20.36 8.41 -27.32
N GLY A 664 -20.13 7.10 -27.25
CA GLY A 664 -21.04 6.14 -26.64
C GLY A 664 -21.25 6.38 -25.15
N TRP A 665 -20.17 6.50 -24.38
CA TRP A 665 -20.19 6.80 -22.95
C TRP A 665 -20.80 8.18 -22.66
N GLU A 666 -20.50 9.20 -23.48
CA GLU A 666 -21.09 10.53 -23.34
C GLU A 666 -22.61 10.53 -23.55
N ALA A 667 -23.09 9.65 -24.44
CA ALA A 667 -24.50 9.34 -24.68
C ALA A 667 -25.08 8.24 -23.75
N GLY A 668 -24.43 7.98 -22.61
CA GLY A 668 -24.97 7.12 -21.53
C GLY A 668 -24.84 5.61 -21.77
N LYS A 669 -24.07 5.15 -22.76
CA LYS A 669 -23.73 3.71 -22.90
C LYS A 669 -22.67 3.30 -21.87
N VAL A 670 -22.64 2.02 -21.51
CA VAL A 670 -21.54 1.45 -20.72
C VAL A 670 -20.29 1.21 -21.57
N ALA A 671 -19.13 1.08 -20.91
CA ALA A 671 -17.92 0.54 -21.51
C ALA A 671 -18.17 -0.84 -22.17
N PRO A 672 -17.57 -1.16 -23.34
CA PRO A 672 -17.76 -2.45 -24.00
C PRO A 672 -17.29 -3.65 -23.18
N LYS A 673 -18.03 -4.76 -23.22
CA LYS A 673 -17.68 -6.03 -22.54
C LYS A 673 -16.58 -6.76 -23.32
N VAL A 674 -15.36 -6.28 -23.21
CA VAL A 674 -14.15 -6.86 -23.81
C VAL A 674 -13.11 -7.15 -22.73
N LYS A 675 -12.13 -8.01 -23.03
CA LYS A 675 -11.01 -8.22 -22.12
C LYS A 675 -10.27 -6.88 -21.90
N GLY A 676 -10.06 -6.49 -20.65
CA GLY A 676 -9.47 -5.20 -20.30
C GLY A 676 -10.41 -4.00 -20.46
N ALA A 677 -11.73 -4.18 -20.41
CA ALA A 677 -12.72 -3.10 -20.48
C ALA A 677 -12.47 -1.99 -19.44
N SER A 678 -12.18 -2.36 -18.18
CA SER A 678 -12.13 -1.41 -17.05
C SER A 678 -10.79 -0.71 -16.88
N LEU A 679 -9.76 -1.10 -17.64
CA LEU A 679 -8.49 -0.36 -17.80
C LEU A 679 -8.31 0.19 -19.23
N ALA A 680 -9.34 0.16 -20.08
CA ALA A 680 -9.25 0.62 -21.46
C ALA A 680 -8.72 2.07 -21.58
N PRO A 681 -7.74 2.38 -22.46
CA PRO A 681 -7.08 3.69 -22.46
C PRO A 681 -8.02 4.87 -22.71
N TRP A 682 -9.10 4.69 -23.47
CA TRP A 682 -10.09 5.76 -23.69
C TRP A 682 -10.88 6.12 -22.42
N LEU A 683 -11.02 5.20 -21.47
CA LEU A 683 -11.74 5.39 -20.21
C LEU A 683 -10.86 6.17 -19.22
N HIS A 684 -9.56 5.83 -19.15
CA HIS A 684 -8.56 6.44 -18.25
C HIS A 684 -7.86 7.68 -18.81
N ALA A 685 -7.93 7.95 -20.12
CA ALA A 685 -7.41 9.19 -20.71
C ALA A 685 -7.99 10.43 -20.00
N PRO A 686 -7.24 11.54 -19.86
CA PRO A 686 -7.77 12.79 -19.30
C PRO A 686 -9.07 13.23 -19.97
N TYR A 687 -9.96 13.87 -19.21
CA TYR A 687 -11.28 14.32 -19.66
C TYR A 687 -11.61 15.71 -19.13
N TYR A 688 -11.31 15.99 -17.86
CA TYR A 688 -11.23 17.35 -17.31
C TYR A 688 -9.87 17.62 -16.68
N ASP A 689 -9.34 18.82 -16.91
CA ASP A 689 -8.23 19.39 -16.17
C ASP A 689 -8.81 20.27 -15.04
N VAL A 690 -8.36 20.04 -13.80
CA VAL A 690 -8.77 20.81 -12.61
C VAL A 690 -7.55 21.48 -12.01
N SER A 691 -7.55 22.80 -11.92
CA SER A 691 -6.39 23.57 -11.47
C SER A 691 -6.76 24.67 -10.48
N PHE A 692 -5.88 24.91 -9.50
CA PHE A 692 -6.09 25.87 -8.42
C PHE A 692 -4.75 26.31 -7.83
N ASP A 693 -4.71 27.46 -7.16
CA ASP A 693 -3.51 27.96 -6.49
C ASP A 693 -3.56 27.63 -4.99
N ILE A 694 -2.45 27.15 -4.45
CA ILE A 694 -2.22 27.08 -3.00
C ILE A 694 -1.10 28.05 -2.63
N LYS A 695 -1.31 28.84 -1.57
CA LYS A 695 -0.31 29.72 -0.97
C LYS A 695 -0.03 29.33 0.47
N ASN A 696 1.24 29.27 0.87
CA ASN A 696 1.62 29.20 2.29
C ASN A 696 1.47 30.61 2.90
N THR A 697 0.60 30.74 3.89
CA THR A 697 0.23 32.00 4.55
C THR A 697 0.81 32.15 5.96
N GLY A 698 1.50 31.12 6.48
CA GLY A 698 2.22 31.18 7.75
C GLY A 698 3.71 31.51 7.59
N GLN A 699 4.48 31.24 8.65
CA GLN A 699 5.85 31.77 8.83
C GLN A 699 6.97 30.72 8.67
N VAL A 700 6.64 29.44 8.44
CA VAL A 700 7.63 28.37 8.23
C VAL A 700 7.39 27.65 6.90
N VAL A 701 8.43 26.99 6.38
CA VAL A 701 8.30 26.10 5.22
C VAL A 701 7.40 24.93 5.61
N GLY A 702 6.51 24.50 4.73
CA GLY A 702 5.63 23.36 4.97
C GLY A 702 5.22 22.68 3.68
N HIS A 703 4.61 21.50 3.82
CA HIS A 703 3.91 20.82 2.74
C HIS A 703 2.41 20.83 3.02
N GLU A 704 1.60 21.16 2.02
CA GLU A 704 0.14 20.93 2.06
C GLU A 704 -0.19 19.71 1.20
N VAL A 705 -1.21 18.95 1.60
CA VAL A 705 -1.77 17.84 0.81
C VAL A 705 -3.18 18.24 0.39
N ALA A 706 -3.25 18.84 -0.80
CA ALA A 706 -4.49 19.19 -1.46
C ALA A 706 -5.27 17.93 -1.82
N GLN A 707 -6.58 17.91 -1.58
CA GLN A 707 -7.46 16.79 -1.93
C GLN A 707 -8.58 17.27 -2.83
N LEU A 708 -8.90 16.49 -3.86
CA LEU A 708 -9.97 16.73 -4.82
C LEU A 708 -11.02 15.63 -4.68
N TYR A 709 -12.26 16.05 -4.43
CA TYR A 709 -13.41 15.15 -4.33
C TYR A 709 -14.42 15.48 -5.44
N ILE A 710 -15.07 14.46 -5.99
CA ILE A 710 -16.28 14.62 -6.81
C ILE A 710 -17.52 14.43 -5.96
N GLN A 711 -18.61 15.09 -6.38
CA GLN A 711 -19.92 15.05 -5.72
C GLN A 711 -20.97 14.63 -6.76
N ALA A 712 -21.39 13.37 -6.71
CA ALA A 712 -22.43 12.85 -7.61
C ALA A 712 -23.83 13.30 -7.13
N PRO A 713 -24.80 13.49 -8.04
CA PRO A 713 -26.17 13.79 -7.65
C PRO A 713 -26.81 12.59 -6.92
N ALA A 714 -27.77 12.85 -6.03
CA ALA A 714 -28.40 11.82 -5.20
C ALA A 714 -29.06 10.68 -5.99
N SER A 715 -29.53 10.96 -7.22
CA SER A 715 -30.05 9.97 -8.18
C SER A 715 -29.05 8.86 -8.53
N ALA A 716 -27.74 9.11 -8.43
CA ALA A 716 -26.70 8.13 -8.68
C ALA A 716 -26.45 7.17 -7.50
N ASN A 717 -27.17 7.30 -6.37
CA ASN A 717 -27.00 6.51 -5.14
C ASN A 717 -25.52 6.27 -4.76
N SER A 718 -24.72 7.35 -4.80
CA SER A 718 -23.26 7.31 -4.64
C SER A 718 -22.85 8.08 -3.37
N PRO A 719 -21.64 7.86 -2.83
CA PRO A 719 -21.13 8.64 -1.70
C PRO A 719 -21.16 10.15 -1.96
N PRO A 720 -21.56 10.99 -0.98
CA PRO A 720 -21.67 12.45 -1.17
C PRO A 720 -20.37 13.12 -1.59
N ASN A 721 -19.23 12.58 -1.15
CA ASN A 721 -17.90 12.99 -1.58
C ASN A 721 -17.07 11.74 -1.93
N GLN A 722 -16.37 11.75 -3.06
CA GLN A 722 -15.48 10.66 -3.47
C GLN A 722 -14.11 11.21 -3.84
N LEU A 723 -13.05 10.75 -3.17
CA LEU A 723 -11.68 11.13 -3.54
C LEU A 723 -11.37 10.66 -4.97
N ARG A 724 -10.82 11.57 -5.78
CA ARG A 724 -10.38 11.34 -7.17
C ARG A 724 -9.07 12.05 -7.52
N GLY A 725 -8.32 12.49 -6.52
CA GLY A 725 -7.02 13.11 -6.72
C GLY A 725 -6.49 13.81 -5.47
N PHE A 726 -5.18 13.83 -5.33
CA PHE A 726 -4.49 14.61 -4.31
C PHE A 726 -3.13 15.10 -4.81
N ALA A 727 -2.59 16.13 -4.17
CA ALA A 727 -1.26 16.67 -4.49
C ALA A 727 -0.56 17.19 -3.22
N ARG A 728 0.62 16.63 -2.92
CA ARG A 728 1.54 17.19 -1.92
C ARG A 728 2.39 18.29 -2.56
N VAL A 729 2.37 19.51 -2.01
CA VAL A 729 3.14 20.66 -2.51
C VAL A 729 4.01 21.29 -1.43
N ALA A 730 5.29 21.49 -1.72
CA ALA A 730 6.26 22.13 -0.84
C ALA A 730 6.26 23.66 -1.05
N LEU A 731 6.03 24.43 0.02
CA LEU A 731 5.88 25.89 -0.08
C LEU A 731 6.65 26.62 1.03
N LYS A 732 7.47 27.59 0.64
CA LYS A 732 8.07 28.59 1.53
C LYS A 732 7.03 29.62 2.01
N PRO A 733 7.24 30.33 3.14
CA PRO A 733 6.37 31.42 3.57
C PRO A 733 6.06 32.41 2.44
N GLY A 734 4.78 32.73 2.24
CA GLY A 734 4.31 33.63 1.19
C GLY A 734 4.31 33.06 -0.24
N GLN A 735 4.91 31.89 -0.49
CA GLN A 735 4.97 31.27 -1.82
C GLN A 735 3.59 30.75 -2.25
N THR A 736 3.21 31.02 -3.50
CA THR A 736 2.06 30.42 -4.19
C THR A 736 2.53 29.40 -5.24
N GLN A 737 1.80 28.30 -5.40
CA GLN A 737 1.98 27.33 -6.48
C GLN A 737 0.63 26.92 -7.09
N ARG A 738 0.57 26.90 -8.43
CA ARG A 738 -0.54 26.33 -9.21
C ARG A 738 -0.45 24.80 -9.18
N VAL A 739 -1.46 24.16 -8.61
CA VAL A 739 -1.70 22.71 -8.71
C VAL A 739 -2.53 22.44 -9.97
N ASN A 740 -2.24 21.32 -10.64
CA ASN A 740 -3.05 20.79 -11.74
C ASN A 740 -3.26 19.28 -11.50
N LEU A 741 -4.52 18.87 -11.46
CA LEU A 741 -5.00 17.49 -11.39
C LEU A 741 -5.82 17.20 -12.66
N THR A 742 -5.98 15.92 -12.99
CA THR A 742 -6.74 15.48 -14.17
C THR A 742 -7.73 14.41 -13.75
N LEU A 743 -8.96 14.51 -14.24
CA LEU A 743 -9.99 13.48 -14.09
C LEU A 743 -10.25 12.84 -15.44
N SER A 744 -10.40 11.52 -15.44
CA SER A 744 -10.72 10.68 -16.59
C SER A 744 -12.23 10.47 -16.75
N ARG A 745 -12.64 9.56 -17.65
CA ARG A 745 -14.02 9.07 -17.71
C ARG A 745 -14.26 8.00 -16.63
N TYR A 746 -13.25 7.21 -16.27
CA TYR A 746 -13.33 6.27 -15.14
C TYR A 746 -13.71 6.99 -13.85
N ASP A 747 -13.01 8.09 -13.53
CA ASP A 747 -13.23 8.86 -12.29
C ASP A 747 -14.67 9.38 -12.16
N LEU A 748 -15.30 9.69 -13.30
CA LEU A 748 -16.66 10.24 -13.43
C LEU A 748 -17.69 9.18 -13.89
N SER A 749 -17.37 7.90 -13.70
CA SER A 749 -18.27 6.78 -13.95
C SER A 749 -18.78 6.16 -12.65
N ALA A 750 -19.92 5.46 -12.77
CA ALA A 750 -20.42 4.49 -11.81
C ALA A 750 -20.52 3.12 -12.50
N TRP A 751 -20.54 2.03 -11.73
CA TRP A 751 -20.74 0.68 -12.25
C TRP A 751 -22.23 0.38 -12.40
N ASP A 752 -22.66 0.09 -13.63
CA ASP A 752 -24.02 -0.35 -13.91
C ASP A 752 -24.11 -1.87 -13.85
N VAL A 753 -24.72 -2.39 -12.78
CA VAL A 753 -24.86 -3.84 -12.54
C VAL A 753 -25.72 -4.52 -13.60
N ALA A 754 -26.82 -3.89 -14.05
CA ALA A 754 -27.74 -4.50 -15.02
C ALA A 754 -27.11 -4.59 -16.42
N ARG A 755 -26.33 -3.58 -16.79
CA ARG A 755 -25.61 -3.54 -18.07
C ARG A 755 -24.23 -4.19 -17.99
N GLN A 756 -23.68 -4.46 -16.80
CA GLN A 756 -22.31 -4.92 -16.50
C GLN A 756 -21.26 -4.06 -17.24
N GLY A 757 -21.05 -2.84 -16.76
CA GLY A 757 -20.00 -1.97 -17.28
C GLY A 757 -20.02 -0.56 -16.68
N TRP A 758 -18.92 0.17 -16.83
CA TRP A 758 -18.79 1.56 -16.37
C TRP A 758 -19.66 2.50 -17.22
N ALA A 759 -20.64 3.12 -16.58
CA ALA A 759 -21.53 4.13 -17.15
C ALA A 759 -21.13 5.53 -16.66
N LYS A 760 -21.34 6.54 -17.51
CA LYS A 760 -21.31 7.95 -17.10
C LYS A 760 -22.30 8.20 -15.96
N ILE A 761 -21.92 8.99 -14.96
CA ILE A 761 -22.83 9.44 -13.91
C ILE A 761 -23.84 10.43 -14.51
N ASP A 762 -25.14 10.10 -14.44
CA ASP A 762 -26.21 10.96 -14.95
C ASP A 762 -26.49 12.15 -14.03
N GLY A 763 -26.73 13.32 -14.64
CA GLY A 763 -26.96 14.59 -13.96
C GLY A 763 -25.71 15.46 -13.81
N GLN A 764 -25.79 16.52 -13.00
CA GLN A 764 -24.67 17.42 -12.76
C GLN A 764 -23.78 16.88 -11.63
N VAL A 765 -22.51 16.61 -11.95
CA VAL A 765 -21.49 16.25 -10.97
C VAL A 765 -20.74 17.50 -10.51
N GLY A 766 -20.63 17.67 -9.20
CA GLY A 766 -19.83 18.73 -8.57
C GLY A 766 -18.38 18.31 -8.33
N VAL A 767 -17.51 19.29 -8.10
CA VAL A 767 -16.12 19.07 -7.68
C VAL A 767 -15.74 20.02 -6.56
N THR A 768 -15.08 19.50 -5.53
CA THR A 768 -14.56 20.28 -4.41
C THR A 768 -13.05 20.06 -4.26
N VAL A 769 -12.36 21.08 -3.78
CA VAL A 769 -10.95 20.99 -3.40
C VAL A 769 -10.78 21.49 -1.98
N GLY A 770 -10.05 20.73 -1.17
CA GLY A 770 -9.96 20.93 0.27
C GLY A 770 -8.63 20.50 0.90
N ALA A 771 -8.59 20.61 2.23
CA ALA A 771 -7.50 20.15 3.08
C ALA A 771 -7.84 18.91 3.93
N SER A 772 -9.11 18.45 3.87
CA SER A 772 -9.66 17.19 4.38
C SER A 772 -11.01 16.90 3.68
N SER A 773 -11.69 15.78 3.97
CA SER A 773 -13.06 15.50 3.48
C SER A 773 -14.16 16.38 4.10
N ARG A 774 -13.84 17.27 5.05
CA ARG A 774 -14.79 18.23 5.64
C ARG A 774 -14.31 19.70 5.60
N ASP A 775 -13.09 19.96 5.12
CA ASP A 775 -12.53 21.31 4.90
C ASP A 775 -12.45 21.60 3.39
N PHE A 776 -13.62 21.80 2.77
CA PHE A 776 -13.74 22.18 1.35
C PHE A 776 -13.61 23.69 1.18
N ARG A 777 -12.52 24.11 0.53
CA ARG A 777 -12.12 25.53 0.39
C ARG A 777 -12.45 26.12 -0.97
N LEU A 778 -12.56 25.26 -1.99
CA LEU A 778 -12.97 25.63 -3.34
C LEU A 778 -14.07 24.65 -3.80
N LYS A 779 -15.05 25.16 -4.56
CA LYS A 779 -16.15 24.38 -5.14
C LYS A 779 -16.36 24.79 -6.59
N GLY A 780 -16.75 23.84 -7.43
CA GLY A 780 -17.09 24.05 -8.83
C GLY A 780 -17.98 22.93 -9.35
N ILE A 781 -18.31 23.01 -10.63
CA ILE A 781 -19.08 22.02 -11.39
C ILE A 781 -18.33 21.66 -12.67
N PHE A 782 -18.60 20.47 -13.21
CA PHE A 782 -18.24 20.17 -14.58
C PHE A 782 -19.27 20.80 -15.53
N ALA A 783 -18.78 21.41 -16.61
CA ALA A 783 -19.54 22.13 -17.62
C ALA A 783 -19.31 21.50 -19.00
#